data_AF-A0A4V3WKU3-F1
#
_entry.id   AF-A0A4V3WKU3-F1
#
_cell.length_a   1.000
_cell.length_b   1.000
_cell.length_c   1.000
_cell.angle_alpha   90.00
_cell.angle_beta   90.00
_cell.angle_gamma   90.00
#
_symmetry.space_group_name_H-M   'P 1'
#
loop_
_entity.id
_entity.type
_entity.pdbx_description
1 polymer ?
#
loop_
_entity_poly.entity_id
_entity_poly.type
_entity_poly.pdbx_seq_one_letter_code
_entity_poly.pdbx_strand_id
1 'polypeptide(L)'
;MTRQRQRQEQSTSSIDLIGEYLLQNILSRLPALSFASAACVSRSWNSLCNLLLSRPKLSSAFSLNPSLRDAVKEVVNEVLSEPLRPHFAIACISPSFSLRLAHKLITEKLGSTTPVVTYESRGIIGRDALTNKFKEVQWDLTVQDDPGAQVDNLSPSSVVTHGILLTVGFLPGLKVDAIPLLQSIECPQVLMVDQFVMDIREYTASVSGCTSPAGIIMFGGSTTDMKPVLDKMDYAMSLETVIVGDENGRFLHKRPGDTGNATRSRKNSSVGVALTFVRDRNKPHGIGDIEFHCVLSTGMLPIGPTFKAVAVRESREECSTWLTARREELHDILDGETMINDINHELGDRIEYPFFYIGVTKRRKCSVGLEKVKLVTSLVFHEVTGGDEEYLFVSNNGIKTGDTFRFYYPDPSSASSSSSKVSEKFRLFKQDWDHRSQNVRGGNKDVFGGMIFACCGRGEEFFGCPNVDSAPFLENFAGVPLAGMFSCGEIGRGSKSLYEEEEAQEQSSIRCCLHAYSSVYLRKFPYPGDEEAMKEFVAKGGMIGTTIGPKGVIESDKDSYNYQKELQDKKFEQEALKLWIRMRNEILSELQEKGFDVDMYFRFCSWDSIGSIAYTVDEATEQGRPADQNTQPILQKTSSRQQLPRLCELKHPTHIAYTVDEVLPWYQL
;
A
#
# COMPACT_ATOMS: atom_id res chain seq x y z
N MET A 1 -40.40 -8.72 -49.26
CA MET A 1 -39.09 -9.31 -49.60
C MET A 1 -38.65 -8.62 -50.88
N THR A 2 -37.67 -7.71 -50.96
CA THR A 2 -36.27 -7.78 -50.51
C THR A 2 -35.71 -6.36 -50.69
N ARG A 3 -35.53 -5.55 -49.63
CA ARG A 3 -34.89 -4.20 -49.75
C ARG A 3 -34.45 -3.56 -48.42
N GLN A 4 -34.16 -4.37 -47.39
CA GLN A 4 -33.81 -3.86 -46.05
C GLN A 4 -32.55 -4.52 -45.47
N ARG A 5 -31.63 -5.02 -46.31
CA ARG A 5 -30.47 -5.81 -45.87
C ARG A 5 -29.10 -5.36 -46.37
N GLN A 6 -28.94 -4.11 -46.84
CA GLN A 6 -27.66 -3.62 -47.39
C GLN A 6 -27.28 -2.20 -46.95
N ARG A 7 -27.58 -1.81 -45.71
CA ARG A 7 -27.14 -0.51 -45.16
C ARG A 7 -26.71 -0.57 -43.69
N GLN A 8 -26.13 -1.70 -43.29
CA GLN A 8 -25.68 -1.90 -41.91
C GLN A 8 -24.38 -2.71 -41.83
N GLU A 9 -23.50 -2.55 -42.81
CA GLU A 9 -22.14 -3.13 -42.78
C GLU A 9 -21.21 -2.14 -43.48
N GLN A 10 -20.72 -1.14 -42.74
CA GLN A 10 -19.49 -0.37 -43.01
C GLN A 10 -19.42 0.83 -42.07
N SER A 11 -19.13 0.56 -40.80
CA SER A 11 -18.43 1.50 -39.91
C SER A 11 -17.87 0.74 -38.70
N THR A 12 -17.18 -0.37 -38.94
CA THR A 12 -16.24 -0.88 -37.94
C THR A 12 -15.02 0.02 -38.03
N SER A 13 -14.81 0.81 -36.99
CA SER A 13 -13.67 1.70 -36.88
C SER A 13 -12.38 0.86 -37.00
N SER A 14 -11.33 1.40 -37.59
CA SER A 14 -10.02 0.74 -37.76
C SER A 14 -9.40 0.19 -36.46
N ILE A 15 -9.97 0.50 -35.29
CA ILE A 15 -9.56 0.04 -33.96
C ILE A 15 -10.14 -1.35 -33.65
N ASP A 16 -11.27 -1.76 -34.24
CA ASP A 16 -11.88 -3.09 -34.05
C ASP A 16 -11.01 -4.23 -34.65
N LEU A 17 -9.99 -3.88 -35.45
CA LEU A 17 -9.02 -4.80 -36.04
C LEU A 17 -7.86 -5.16 -35.10
N ILE A 18 -7.66 -4.40 -34.02
CA ILE A 18 -6.72 -4.78 -32.96
C ILE A 18 -7.50 -5.71 -32.04
N GLY A 19 -7.20 -7.00 -32.09
CA GLY A 19 -7.86 -7.97 -31.21
C GLY A 19 -7.78 -7.50 -29.75
N GLU A 20 -8.90 -7.58 -29.03
CA GLU A 20 -9.03 -7.08 -27.65
C GLU A 20 -7.90 -7.55 -26.73
N TYR A 21 -7.40 -8.77 -26.97
CA TYR A 21 -6.24 -9.36 -26.27
C TYR A 21 -4.95 -8.54 -26.45
N LEU A 22 -4.64 -8.10 -27.67
CA LEU A 22 -3.45 -7.31 -27.95
C LEU A 22 -3.57 -5.93 -27.28
N LEU A 23 -4.75 -5.31 -27.34
CA LEU A 23 -4.99 -4.04 -26.66
C LEU A 23 -4.89 -4.18 -25.13
N GLN A 24 -5.45 -5.24 -24.55
CA GLN A 24 -5.33 -5.52 -23.13
C GLN A 24 -3.87 -5.69 -22.69
N ASN A 25 -3.05 -6.40 -23.49
CA ASN A 25 -1.63 -6.59 -23.22
C ASN A 25 -0.80 -5.30 -23.36
N ILE A 26 -1.19 -4.40 -24.27
CA ILE A 26 -0.58 -3.07 -24.35
C ILE A 26 -0.94 -2.26 -23.11
N LEU A 27 -2.23 -2.19 -22.78
CA LEU A 27 -2.74 -1.43 -21.64
C LEU A 27 -2.15 -1.92 -20.31
N SER A 28 -1.95 -3.22 -20.14
CA SER A 28 -1.39 -3.80 -18.90
C SER A 28 0.06 -3.40 -18.62
N ARG A 29 0.78 -2.87 -19.62
CA ARG A 29 2.20 -2.46 -19.51
C ARG A 29 2.39 -0.95 -19.45
N LEU A 30 1.30 -0.18 -19.48
CA LEU A 30 1.41 1.27 -19.45
C LEU A 30 1.69 1.80 -18.04
N PRO A 31 2.55 2.82 -17.89
CA PRO A 31 2.63 3.59 -16.66
C PRO A 31 1.26 4.14 -16.26
N ALA A 32 1.02 4.29 -14.96
CA ALA A 32 -0.28 4.66 -14.42
C ALA A 32 -0.88 5.93 -15.06
N LEU A 33 -0.04 6.92 -15.38
CA LEU A 33 -0.47 8.17 -16.02
C LEU A 33 -0.94 7.96 -17.47
N SER A 34 -0.17 7.22 -18.26
CA SER A 34 -0.52 6.87 -19.65
C SER A 34 -1.75 5.96 -19.67
N PHE A 35 -1.84 5.03 -18.72
CA PHE A 35 -3.00 4.16 -18.52
C PHE A 35 -4.27 4.95 -18.19
N ALA A 36 -4.18 5.94 -17.29
CA ALA A 36 -5.31 6.81 -16.98
C ALA A 36 -5.80 7.59 -18.22
N SER A 37 -4.86 8.06 -19.05
CA SER A 37 -5.20 8.72 -20.31
C SER A 37 -5.88 7.75 -21.28
N ALA A 38 -5.37 6.52 -21.39
CA ALA A 38 -5.94 5.45 -22.20
C ALA A 38 -7.37 5.09 -21.76
N ALA A 39 -7.65 5.06 -20.46
CA ALA A 39 -9.00 4.82 -19.92
C ALA A 39 -10.01 5.90 -20.32
N CYS A 40 -9.55 7.07 -20.78
CA CYS A 40 -10.39 8.16 -21.25
C CYS A 40 -10.52 8.22 -22.77
N VAL A 41 -10.02 7.23 -23.54
CA VAL A 41 -9.98 7.24 -25.01
C VAL A 41 -11.26 6.76 -25.68
N SER A 42 -12.00 5.82 -25.10
CA SER A 42 -13.30 5.36 -25.60
C SER A 42 -14.00 4.51 -24.54
N ARG A 43 -15.28 4.18 -24.74
CA ARG A 43 -15.99 3.24 -23.86
C ARG A 43 -15.32 1.86 -23.83
N SER A 44 -14.89 1.35 -24.99
CA SER A 44 -14.24 0.04 -25.07
C SER A 44 -12.89 0.02 -24.33
N TRP A 45 -12.07 1.06 -24.51
CA TRP A 45 -10.79 1.19 -23.78
C TRP A 45 -11.03 1.36 -22.28
N ASN A 46 -12.04 2.14 -21.89
CA ASN A 46 -12.42 2.29 -20.50
C ASN A 46 -12.83 0.94 -19.88
N SER A 47 -13.66 0.16 -20.57
CA SER A 47 -14.07 -1.18 -20.12
C SER A 47 -12.87 -2.11 -19.94
N LEU A 48 -11.93 -2.15 -20.89
CA LEU A 48 -10.69 -2.95 -20.75
C LEU A 48 -9.80 -2.46 -19.61
N CYS A 49 -9.69 -1.14 -19.42
CA CYS A 49 -8.94 -0.57 -18.31
C CYS A 49 -9.58 -0.93 -16.95
N ASN A 50 -10.91 -0.90 -16.85
CA ASN A 50 -11.63 -1.31 -15.64
C ASN A 50 -11.49 -2.82 -15.39
N LEU A 51 -11.39 -3.64 -16.44
CA LEU A 51 -11.09 -5.07 -16.31
C LEU A 51 -9.70 -5.29 -15.72
N LEU A 52 -8.69 -4.54 -16.17
CA LEU A 52 -7.33 -4.59 -15.60
C LEU A 52 -7.29 -4.07 -14.15
N LEU A 53 -8.07 -3.03 -13.84
CA LEU A 53 -8.26 -2.49 -12.50
C LEU A 53 -9.41 -3.17 -11.73
N SER A 54 -9.72 -4.42 -12.03
CA SER A 54 -10.71 -5.19 -11.25
C SER A 54 -10.11 -5.80 -9.99
N ARG A 55 -8.78 -5.96 -9.95
CA ARG A 55 -8.06 -6.60 -8.84
C ARG A 55 -7.37 -5.59 -7.95
N PRO A 56 -7.36 -5.79 -6.63
CA PRO A 56 -6.59 -4.95 -5.74
C PRO A 56 -5.10 -5.08 -6.03
N LYS A 57 -4.37 -3.99 -5.81
CA LYS A 57 -2.93 -3.91 -6.02
C LYS A 57 -2.28 -3.03 -4.96
N LEU A 58 -1.14 -3.46 -4.45
CA LEU A 58 -0.25 -2.65 -3.63
C LEU A 58 1.04 -2.45 -4.42
N SER A 59 1.54 -1.23 -4.47
CA SER A 59 2.81 -0.90 -5.11
C SER A 59 3.65 -0.08 -4.13
N SER A 60 4.93 -0.42 -4.00
CA SER A 60 5.81 0.24 -3.04
C SER A 60 7.27 0.17 -3.45
N ALA A 61 7.99 1.26 -3.25
CA ALA A 61 9.43 1.32 -3.48
C ALA A 61 10.07 2.39 -2.59
N PHE A 62 11.34 2.18 -2.24
CA PHE A 62 12.14 3.17 -1.54
C PHE A 62 13.31 3.69 -2.37
N SER A 63 13.81 4.86 -2.01
CA SER A 63 15.06 5.42 -2.52
C SER A 63 15.90 5.91 -1.35
N LEU A 64 17.22 5.67 -1.42
CA LEU A 64 18.22 6.21 -0.50
C LEU A 64 19.02 7.37 -1.13
N ASN A 65 18.51 7.95 -2.22
CA ASN A 65 19.17 9.07 -2.88
C ASN A 65 19.21 10.28 -1.91
N PRO A 66 20.37 10.92 -1.69
CA PRO A 66 20.48 12.04 -0.76
C PRO A 66 19.72 13.30 -1.21
N SER A 67 19.36 13.41 -2.49
CA SER A 67 18.52 14.49 -3.00
C SER A 67 17.05 14.11 -2.86
N LEU A 68 16.31 14.83 -2.00
CA LEU A 68 14.87 14.59 -1.80
C LEU A 68 14.07 14.61 -3.12
N ARG A 69 14.43 15.50 -4.06
CA ARG A 69 13.70 15.60 -5.35
C ARG A 69 13.92 14.38 -6.21
N ASP A 70 15.16 13.90 -6.27
CA ASP A 70 15.51 12.72 -7.05
C ASP A 70 14.98 11.45 -6.38
N ALA A 71 15.07 11.37 -5.05
CA ALA A 71 14.49 10.28 -4.26
C ALA A 71 12.97 10.18 -4.47
N VAL A 72 12.23 11.30 -4.41
CA VAL A 72 10.79 11.32 -4.71
C VAL A 72 10.53 10.92 -6.16
N LYS A 73 11.35 11.37 -7.11
CA LYS A 73 11.20 11.02 -8.53
C LYS A 73 11.38 9.52 -8.75
N GLU A 74 12.42 8.92 -8.15
CA GLU A 74 12.71 7.49 -8.22
C GLU A 74 11.53 6.66 -7.69
N VAL A 75 11.06 6.93 -6.46
CA VAL A 75 9.96 6.15 -5.87
C VAL A 75 8.63 6.36 -6.59
N VAL A 76 8.33 7.58 -7.07
CA VAL A 76 7.10 7.84 -7.82
C VAL A 76 7.11 7.13 -9.17
N ASN A 77 8.24 7.18 -9.89
CA ASN A 77 8.38 6.51 -11.18
C ASN A 77 8.22 5.00 -11.02
N GLU A 78 8.85 4.41 -10.00
CA GLU A 78 8.75 2.97 -9.76
C GLU A 78 7.34 2.55 -9.33
N VAL A 79 6.74 3.24 -8.36
CA VAL A 79 5.43 2.88 -7.83
C VAL A 79 4.30 3.02 -8.88
N LEU A 80 4.47 3.94 -9.84
CA LEU A 80 3.53 4.23 -10.92
C LEU A 80 3.97 3.66 -12.29
N SER A 81 4.97 2.78 -12.31
CA SER A 81 5.52 2.18 -13.54
C SER A 81 4.53 1.28 -14.27
N GLU A 82 3.56 0.72 -13.54
CA GLU A 82 2.51 -0.15 -14.05
C GLU A 82 1.10 0.47 -13.84
N PRO A 83 0.06 -0.05 -14.49
CA PRO A 83 -1.30 0.43 -14.30
C PRO A 83 -1.73 0.40 -12.84
N LEU A 84 -2.12 1.55 -12.32
CA LEU A 84 -2.58 1.73 -10.95
C LEU A 84 -3.49 2.97 -10.84
N ARG A 85 -4.58 2.85 -10.08
CA ARG A 85 -5.40 4.00 -9.67
C ARG A 85 -5.27 4.20 -8.15
N PRO A 86 -4.59 5.25 -7.66
CA PRO A 86 -4.36 5.40 -6.22
C PRO A 86 -5.66 5.62 -5.42
N HIS A 87 -5.97 4.72 -4.48
CA HIS A 87 -7.01 4.92 -3.45
C HIS A 87 -6.45 5.46 -2.14
N PHE A 88 -5.17 5.24 -1.87
CA PHE A 88 -4.44 5.87 -0.78
C PHE A 88 -2.95 5.87 -1.07
N ALA A 89 -2.20 6.72 -0.37
CA ALA A 89 -0.75 6.64 -0.33
C ALA A 89 -0.19 6.92 1.08
N ILE A 90 0.90 6.24 1.40
CA ILE A 90 1.69 6.44 2.61
C ILE A 90 3.13 6.66 2.17
N ALA A 91 3.76 7.71 2.67
CA ALA A 91 5.16 8.00 2.41
C ALA A 91 5.92 8.07 3.73
N CYS A 92 6.87 7.17 3.96
CA CYS A 92 7.74 7.18 5.12
C CYS A 92 9.06 7.83 4.74
N ILE A 93 9.54 8.81 5.48
CA ILE A 93 10.77 9.56 5.18
C ILE A 93 11.74 9.57 6.35
N SER A 94 13.03 9.70 6.05
CA SER A 94 14.07 10.02 7.02
C SER A 94 13.90 11.45 7.59
N PRO A 95 14.23 11.67 8.88
CA PRO A 95 14.32 13.01 9.48
C PRO A 95 15.23 13.99 8.73
N SER A 96 16.18 13.49 7.93
CA SER A 96 17.06 14.32 7.10
C SER A 96 16.32 15.06 5.98
N PHE A 97 15.11 14.63 5.63
CA PHE A 97 14.29 15.27 4.61
C PHE A 97 13.24 16.23 5.16
N SER A 98 13.00 17.32 4.43
CA SER A 98 11.91 18.23 4.75
C SER A 98 10.55 17.56 4.53
N LEU A 99 9.88 17.19 5.63
CA LEU A 99 8.52 16.63 5.64
C LEU A 99 7.54 17.41 4.77
N ARG A 100 7.57 18.75 4.85
CA ARG A 100 6.68 19.63 4.07
C ARG A 100 6.97 19.55 2.57
N LEU A 101 8.25 19.55 2.18
CA LEU A 101 8.62 19.50 0.77
C LEU A 101 8.32 18.12 0.18
N ALA A 102 8.62 17.05 0.92
CA ALA A 102 8.30 15.67 0.53
C ALA A 102 6.78 15.50 0.31
N HIS A 103 5.98 15.91 1.29
CA HIS A 103 4.52 15.83 1.21
C HIS A 103 3.97 16.59 -0.01
N LYS A 104 4.48 17.80 -0.27
CA LYS A 104 4.08 18.59 -1.44
C LYS A 104 4.40 17.86 -2.75
N LEU A 105 5.64 17.39 -2.93
CA LEU A 105 6.06 16.73 -4.17
C LEU A 105 5.25 15.46 -4.45
N ILE A 106 4.95 14.67 -3.42
CA ILE A 106 4.18 13.43 -3.54
C ILE A 106 2.72 13.72 -3.88
N THR A 107 2.10 14.66 -3.15
CA THR A 107 0.69 15.00 -3.37
C THR A 107 0.44 15.69 -4.71
N GLU A 108 1.41 16.43 -5.26
CA GLU A 108 1.37 16.98 -6.61
C GLU A 108 1.36 15.88 -7.68
N LYS A 109 2.04 14.75 -7.44
CA LYS A 109 2.11 13.61 -8.37
C LYS A 109 0.89 12.70 -8.32
N LEU A 110 0.28 12.52 -7.14
CA LEU A 110 -0.86 11.62 -6.95
C LEU A 110 -2.23 12.29 -7.17
N GLY A 111 -2.28 13.62 -7.24
CA GLY A 111 -3.51 14.36 -7.48
C GLY A 111 -4.30 14.72 -6.20
N SER A 112 -5.44 15.39 -6.37
CA SER A 112 -6.24 15.96 -5.26
C SER A 112 -7.17 14.97 -4.56
N THR A 113 -7.53 13.86 -5.22
CA THR A 113 -8.53 12.91 -4.74
C THR A 113 -7.96 11.83 -3.85
N THR A 114 -6.66 11.56 -3.94
CA THR A 114 -6.02 10.49 -3.18
C THR A 114 -5.64 11.00 -1.78
N PRO A 115 -6.12 10.35 -0.70
CA PRO A 115 -5.64 10.64 0.64
C PRO A 115 -4.18 10.22 0.76
N VAL A 116 -3.37 11.10 1.34
CA VAL A 116 -1.92 10.89 1.50
C VAL A 116 -1.52 11.15 2.94
N VAL A 117 -0.79 10.23 3.55
CA VAL A 117 -0.05 10.46 4.80
C VAL A 117 1.44 10.45 4.49
N THR A 118 2.15 11.51 4.87
CA THR A 118 3.61 11.54 4.87
C THR A 118 4.07 11.55 6.31
N TYR A 119 4.91 10.58 6.67
CA TYR A 119 5.30 10.26 8.03
C TYR A 119 6.82 10.20 8.14
N GLU A 120 7.38 10.81 9.16
CA GLU A 120 8.79 10.72 9.52
C GLU A 120 8.96 9.49 10.41
N SER A 121 9.55 8.42 9.87
CA SER A 121 9.75 7.14 10.56
C SER A 121 11.17 7.01 11.10
N ARG A 122 11.46 5.99 11.92
CA ARG A 122 12.81 5.64 12.40
C ARG A 122 13.61 4.76 11.44
N GLY A 123 12.97 4.36 10.35
CA GLY A 123 13.55 3.54 9.30
C GLY A 123 12.49 3.11 8.29
N ILE A 124 12.92 2.46 7.23
CA ILE A 124 12.08 1.97 6.14
C ILE A 124 12.36 0.50 5.84
N ILE A 125 11.35 -0.19 5.34
CA ILE A 125 11.40 -1.60 4.99
C ILE A 125 10.73 -1.76 3.63
N GLY A 126 11.43 -2.30 2.64
CA GLY A 126 10.85 -2.47 1.30
C GLY A 126 11.87 -2.83 0.23
N ARG A 127 11.53 -2.56 -1.04
CA ARG A 127 12.41 -2.74 -2.19
C ARG A 127 12.95 -1.41 -2.70
N ASP A 128 14.23 -1.38 -3.00
CA ASP A 128 14.90 -0.25 -3.61
C ASP A 128 14.40 -0.02 -5.04
N ALA A 129 14.06 1.23 -5.37
CA ALA A 129 13.42 1.62 -6.63
C ALA A 129 14.31 1.40 -7.86
N LEU A 130 15.63 1.36 -7.71
CA LEU A 130 16.57 1.22 -8.83
C LEU A 130 17.09 -0.21 -8.97
N THR A 131 17.32 -0.88 -7.84
CA THR A 131 17.97 -2.19 -7.79
C THR A 131 17.00 -3.33 -7.53
N ASN A 132 15.75 -3.03 -7.16
CA ASN A 132 14.71 -3.99 -6.77
C ASN A 132 15.11 -4.91 -5.58
N LYS A 133 16.22 -4.57 -4.90
CA LYS A 133 16.73 -5.32 -3.75
C LYS A 133 15.90 -4.96 -2.52
N PHE A 134 15.49 -5.98 -1.79
CA PHE A 134 14.79 -5.80 -0.53
C PHE A 134 15.77 -5.47 0.58
N LYS A 135 15.44 -4.50 1.44
CA LYS A 135 16.21 -4.13 2.63
C LYS A 135 15.32 -3.60 3.75
N GLU A 136 15.74 -3.89 4.98
CA GLU A 136 15.44 -3.13 6.18
C GLU A 136 16.53 -2.07 6.38
N VAL A 137 16.15 -0.81 6.52
CA VAL A 137 17.08 0.31 6.70
C VAL A 137 16.64 1.14 7.90
N GLN A 138 17.44 1.12 8.96
CA GLN A 138 17.26 1.99 10.13
C GLN A 138 18.09 3.26 9.98
N TRP A 139 17.60 4.35 10.55
CA TRP A 139 18.33 5.61 10.58
C TRP A 139 19.32 5.60 11.75
N ASP A 140 20.55 6.02 11.50
CA ASP A 140 21.53 6.29 12.55
C ASP A 140 21.11 7.59 13.27
N LEU A 141 20.57 7.46 14.48
CA LEU A 141 19.97 8.56 15.24
C LEU A 141 20.89 9.14 16.31
N THR A 142 22.19 8.81 16.27
CA THR A 142 23.22 9.25 17.23
C THR A 142 23.40 10.77 17.36
N VAL A 143 22.59 11.60 16.69
CA VAL A 143 22.81 13.05 16.57
C VAL A 143 21.70 13.93 17.20
N GLN A 144 20.55 13.42 17.68
CA GLN A 144 19.45 14.35 18.05
C GLN A 144 18.74 14.23 19.41
N ASP A 145 18.97 13.22 20.23
CA ASP A 145 18.22 13.08 21.50
C ASP A 145 19.06 13.13 22.79
N ASP A 146 20.32 13.60 22.76
CA ASP A 146 21.08 13.89 23.98
C ASP A 146 21.30 15.41 24.20
N PRO A 147 20.50 16.06 25.06
CA PRO A 147 20.69 17.47 25.43
C PRO A 147 21.96 17.74 26.25
N GLY A 148 22.71 16.69 26.65
CA GLY A 148 23.85 16.77 27.58
C GLY A 148 25.17 16.17 27.08
N ALA A 149 25.21 15.52 25.90
CA ALA A 149 26.46 14.98 25.37
C ALA A 149 27.45 16.09 24.99
N GLN A 150 28.56 16.17 25.72
CA GLN A 150 29.70 16.98 25.29
C GLN A 150 30.26 16.46 23.96
N VAL A 151 30.52 17.39 23.05
CA VAL A 151 30.75 17.21 21.61
C VAL A 151 32.16 16.67 21.28
N ASP A 152 32.81 15.95 22.18
CA ASP A 152 34.26 15.74 22.08
C ASP A 152 34.71 14.32 21.68
N ASN A 153 33.81 13.36 21.41
CA ASN A 153 34.20 12.03 20.93
C ASN A 153 33.25 11.42 19.87
N LEU A 154 32.79 12.22 18.90
CA LEU A 154 32.12 11.68 17.72
C LEU A 154 33.17 11.09 16.76
N SER A 155 33.09 9.78 16.51
CA SER A 155 33.79 9.17 15.38
C SER A 155 33.29 9.85 14.07
N PRO A 156 34.17 10.25 13.14
CA PRO A 156 33.82 11.14 12.03
C PRO A 156 33.07 10.46 10.87
N SER A 157 32.29 9.39 11.10
CA SER A 157 31.70 8.60 10.01
C SER A 157 30.21 8.27 10.12
N SER A 158 29.40 8.95 10.94
CA SER A 158 27.93 8.75 10.90
C SER A 158 27.39 9.35 9.59
N VAL A 159 27.37 8.54 8.54
CA VAL A 159 26.76 8.91 7.26
C VAL A 159 25.27 9.11 7.52
N VAL A 160 24.79 10.35 7.42
CA VAL A 160 23.37 10.65 7.55
C VAL A 160 22.61 9.83 6.51
N THR A 161 21.86 8.84 6.96
CA THR A 161 21.08 7.98 6.07
C THR A 161 19.86 8.76 5.59
N HIS A 162 19.83 9.02 4.29
CA HIS A 162 18.68 9.64 3.62
C HIS A 162 17.79 8.54 3.06
N GLY A 163 16.48 8.74 3.12
CA GLY A 163 15.59 7.76 2.55
C GLY A 163 14.13 8.18 2.51
N ILE A 164 13.43 7.63 1.52
CA ILE A 164 11.98 7.74 1.37
C ILE A 164 11.45 6.40 0.87
N LEU A 165 10.37 5.92 1.48
CA LEU A 165 9.54 4.81 1.00
C LEU A 165 8.18 5.37 0.62
N LEU A 166 7.73 5.10 -0.61
CA LEU A 166 6.37 5.40 -1.05
C LEU A 166 5.59 4.10 -1.20
N THR A 167 4.39 4.05 -0.62
CA THR A 167 3.43 2.96 -0.76
C THR A 167 2.12 3.50 -1.31
N VAL A 168 1.63 2.95 -2.41
CA VAL A 168 0.36 3.32 -3.04
C VAL A 168 -0.50 2.07 -3.19
N GLY A 169 -1.75 2.15 -2.76
CA GLY A 169 -2.68 1.04 -2.90
C GLY A 169 -3.89 1.40 -3.76
N PHE A 170 -4.29 0.44 -4.58
CA PHE A 170 -5.55 0.39 -5.29
C PHE A 170 -6.40 -0.73 -4.68
N LEU A 171 -7.51 -0.33 -4.06
CA LEU A 171 -8.37 -1.22 -3.26
C LEU A 171 -9.81 -1.11 -3.76
N PRO A 172 -10.17 -1.73 -4.90
CA PRO A 172 -11.54 -1.72 -5.40
C PRO A 172 -12.50 -2.29 -4.36
N GLY A 173 -13.66 -1.64 -4.19
CA GLY A 173 -14.65 -2.01 -3.17
C GLY A 173 -14.41 -1.39 -1.78
N LEU A 174 -13.31 -0.64 -1.59
CA LEU A 174 -13.08 0.15 -0.39
C LEU A 174 -13.01 1.66 -0.72
N LYS A 175 -13.51 2.49 0.20
CA LYS A 175 -13.18 3.93 0.25
C LYS A 175 -12.21 4.20 1.40
N VAL A 176 -11.36 5.19 1.20
CA VAL A 176 -10.33 5.57 2.16
C VAL A 176 -10.37 7.07 2.41
N ASP A 177 -10.23 7.48 3.67
CA ASP A 177 -10.06 8.87 4.08
C ASP A 177 -9.03 8.96 5.23
N ALA A 178 -8.40 10.13 5.37
CA ALA A 178 -7.42 10.44 6.41
C ALA A 178 -8.08 11.32 7.49
N ILE A 179 -8.59 10.70 8.54
CA ILE A 179 -9.35 11.39 9.59
C ILE A 179 -8.37 11.86 10.68
N PRO A 180 -8.26 13.16 10.97
CA PRO A 180 -7.29 13.66 11.95
C PRO A 180 -7.81 13.55 13.38
N LEU A 181 -6.92 13.16 14.30
CA LEU A 181 -7.09 13.39 15.73
C LEU A 181 -6.70 14.83 16.04
N LEU A 182 -7.64 15.60 16.60
CA LEU A 182 -7.48 17.02 16.85
C LEU A 182 -7.25 17.32 18.34
N GLN A 183 -6.42 18.31 18.58
CA GLN A 183 -6.17 18.93 19.89
C GLN A 183 -6.45 20.43 19.79
N SER A 184 -7.14 20.97 20.80
CA SER A 184 -7.39 22.41 20.89
C SER A 184 -6.08 23.16 21.18
N ILE A 185 -5.83 24.22 20.42
CA ILE A 185 -4.70 25.14 20.63
C ILE A 185 -4.98 26.03 21.84
N GLU A 186 -6.25 26.40 22.09
CA GLU A 186 -6.66 27.23 23.23
C GLU A 186 -6.57 26.45 24.55
N CYS A 187 -6.86 25.14 24.51
CA CYS A 187 -6.74 24.22 25.65
C CYS A 187 -5.98 22.96 25.22
N PRO A 188 -4.63 22.98 25.18
CA PRO A 188 -3.81 21.84 24.77
C PRO A 188 -4.07 20.57 25.60
N GLN A 189 -4.61 20.74 26.81
CA GLN A 189 -4.90 19.65 27.74
C GLN A 189 -6.07 18.76 27.30
N VAL A 190 -6.90 19.17 26.33
CA VAL A 190 -8.09 18.43 25.91
C VAL A 190 -7.88 17.81 24.53
N LEU A 191 -7.48 16.54 24.53
CA LEU A 191 -7.44 15.69 23.34
C LEU A 191 -8.87 15.30 22.95
N MET A 192 -9.30 15.57 21.71
CA MET A 192 -10.69 15.33 21.28
C MET A 192 -10.94 13.87 20.88
N VAL A 193 -10.60 12.92 21.76
CA VAL A 193 -10.65 11.47 21.46
C VAL A 193 -12.07 10.99 21.17
N ASP A 194 -13.06 11.47 21.93
CA ASP A 194 -14.47 11.15 21.67
C ASP A 194 -14.90 11.58 20.27
N GLN A 195 -14.60 12.82 19.91
CA GLN A 195 -14.95 13.35 18.59
C GLN A 195 -14.25 12.57 17.49
N PHE A 196 -12.97 12.27 17.67
CA PHE A 196 -12.19 11.49 16.71
C PHE A 196 -12.79 10.10 16.43
N VAL A 197 -13.18 9.37 17.48
CA VAL A 197 -13.84 8.07 17.34
C VAL A 197 -15.21 8.22 16.66
N MET A 198 -15.96 9.28 16.97
CA MET A 198 -17.24 9.57 16.34
C MET A 198 -17.10 9.93 14.86
N ASP A 199 -16.10 10.73 14.48
CA ASP A 199 -15.80 11.11 13.09
C ASP A 199 -15.50 9.86 12.24
N ILE A 200 -14.73 8.91 12.78
CA ILE A 200 -14.48 7.61 12.13
C ILE A 200 -15.78 6.84 11.94
N ARG A 201 -16.62 6.75 12.97
CA ARG A 201 -17.89 6.02 12.91
C ARG A 201 -18.87 6.65 11.93
N GLU A 202 -18.97 7.98 11.91
CA GLU A 202 -19.84 8.73 11.01
C GLU A 202 -19.39 8.56 9.55
N TYR A 203 -18.10 8.73 9.27
CA TYR A 203 -17.54 8.45 7.95
C TYR A 203 -17.84 7.01 7.52
N THR A 204 -17.60 6.05 8.41
CA THR A 204 -17.84 4.63 8.14
C THR A 204 -19.32 4.36 7.84
N ALA A 205 -20.23 4.94 8.62
CA ALA A 205 -21.67 4.79 8.45
C ALA A 205 -22.15 5.41 7.13
N SER A 206 -21.59 6.56 6.75
CA SER A 206 -21.92 7.24 5.49
C SER A 206 -21.54 6.43 4.25
N VAL A 207 -20.48 5.62 4.32
CA VAL A 207 -19.95 4.84 3.19
C VAL A 207 -20.51 3.41 3.16
N SER A 208 -20.58 2.74 4.31
CA SER A 208 -20.91 1.31 4.40
C SER A 208 -22.30 1.01 4.96
N GLY A 209 -22.90 1.96 5.70
CA GLY A 209 -24.06 1.69 6.56
C GLY A 209 -23.73 0.99 7.89
N CYS A 210 -22.45 0.67 8.15
CA CYS A 210 -21.96 0.12 9.41
C CYS A 210 -21.16 1.17 10.20
N THR A 211 -20.95 0.96 11.50
CA THR A 211 -20.19 1.90 12.35
C THR A 211 -18.71 1.54 12.52
N SER A 212 -18.29 0.33 12.13
CA SER A 212 -16.91 -0.14 12.27
C SER A 212 -16.24 -0.30 10.89
N PRO A 213 -15.07 0.32 10.65
CA PRO A 213 -14.35 0.20 9.39
C PRO A 213 -13.72 -1.19 9.24
N ALA A 214 -13.30 -1.54 8.01
CA ALA A 214 -12.59 -2.79 7.75
C ALA A 214 -11.16 -2.76 8.32
N GLY A 215 -10.51 -1.60 8.26
CA GLY A 215 -9.17 -1.42 8.83
C GLY A 215 -8.84 0.04 9.08
N ILE A 216 -7.89 0.27 9.97
CA ILE A 216 -7.34 1.59 10.31
C ILE A 216 -5.82 1.46 10.37
N ILE A 217 -5.12 2.36 9.68
CA ILE A 217 -3.70 2.58 9.88
C ILE A 217 -3.53 3.93 10.61
N MET A 218 -3.03 3.88 11.83
CA MET A 218 -2.89 5.03 12.72
C MET A 218 -1.47 5.57 12.71
N PHE A 219 -1.34 6.90 12.65
CA PHE A 219 -0.07 7.60 12.79
C PHE A 219 -0.20 8.64 13.89
N GLY A 220 0.46 8.41 15.02
CA GLY A 220 0.48 9.33 16.14
C GLY A 220 1.57 10.40 16.01
N GLY A 221 1.32 11.54 16.64
CA GLY A 221 2.21 12.69 16.70
C GLY A 221 3.12 12.65 17.91
N SER A 222 4.32 13.20 17.78
CA SER A 222 5.39 13.15 18.80
C SER A 222 5.07 13.76 20.18
N THR A 223 3.98 14.50 20.31
CA THR A 223 3.60 15.20 21.54
C THR A 223 2.36 14.62 22.21
N THR A 224 1.86 13.47 21.75
CA THR A 224 0.59 12.89 22.24
C THR A 224 0.79 11.45 22.68
N ASP A 225 0.36 11.16 23.91
CA ASP A 225 0.22 9.78 24.39
C ASP A 225 -0.95 9.11 23.65
N MET A 226 -0.63 8.14 22.79
CA MET A 226 -1.62 7.44 21.98
C MET A 226 -2.31 6.30 22.74
N LYS A 227 -1.76 5.86 23.88
CA LYS A 227 -2.32 4.77 24.70
C LYS A 227 -3.81 4.96 25.03
N PRO A 228 -4.27 6.11 25.58
CA PRO A 228 -5.69 6.32 25.85
C PRO A 228 -6.55 6.44 24.58
N VAL A 229 -5.97 6.86 23.45
CA VAL A 229 -6.67 6.90 22.16
C VAL A 229 -6.93 5.49 21.66
N LEU A 230 -5.90 4.64 21.71
CA LEU A 230 -5.97 3.25 21.27
C LEU A 230 -6.89 2.42 22.15
N ASP A 231 -6.86 2.58 23.48
CA ASP A 231 -7.80 1.93 24.39
C ASP A 231 -9.27 2.27 24.05
N LYS A 232 -9.51 3.54 23.70
CA LYS A 232 -10.85 4.00 23.33
C LYS A 232 -11.27 3.52 21.95
N MET A 233 -10.36 3.48 20.98
CA MET A 233 -10.61 2.90 19.65
C MET A 233 -10.88 1.40 19.76
N ASP A 234 -10.09 0.67 20.56
CA ASP A 234 -10.26 -0.76 20.77
C ASP A 234 -11.63 -1.08 21.37
N TYR A 235 -12.05 -0.26 22.32
CA TYR A 235 -13.38 -0.30 22.91
C TYR A 235 -14.50 -0.02 21.87
N ALA A 236 -14.29 0.98 21.02
CA ALA A 236 -15.33 1.51 20.14
C ALA A 236 -15.57 0.69 18.87
N MET A 237 -14.53 0.02 18.35
CA MET A 237 -14.55 -0.64 17.05
C MET A 237 -14.77 -2.15 17.20
N SER A 238 -15.47 -2.76 16.24
CA SER A 238 -15.64 -4.21 16.14
C SER A 238 -14.30 -4.94 16.24
N LEU A 239 -14.28 -6.13 16.84
CA LEU A 239 -13.08 -6.98 16.91
C LEU A 239 -12.51 -7.33 15.52
N GLU A 240 -13.34 -7.32 14.49
CA GLU A 240 -12.93 -7.55 13.10
C GLU A 240 -12.18 -6.36 12.48
N THR A 241 -12.32 -5.15 13.05
CA THR A 241 -11.59 -3.98 12.57
C THR A 241 -10.11 -4.15 12.90
N VAL A 242 -9.27 -4.21 11.87
CA VAL A 242 -7.82 -4.22 12.08
C VAL A 242 -7.35 -2.81 12.41
N ILE A 243 -6.55 -2.65 13.48
CA ILE A 243 -5.94 -1.37 13.87
C ILE A 243 -4.44 -1.62 13.98
N VAL A 244 -3.66 -0.94 13.14
CA VAL A 244 -2.19 -1.02 13.09
C VAL A 244 -1.57 0.36 12.91
N GLY A 245 -0.25 0.48 13.05
CA GLY A 245 0.43 1.77 12.81
C GLY A 245 1.60 2.06 13.74
N ASP A 246 1.87 3.34 13.93
CA ASP A 246 2.96 3.87 14.77
C ASP A 246 2.45 4.95 15.73
N GLU A 247 2.91 4.93 16.98
CA GLU A 247 2.51 5.86 18.04
C GLU A 247 3.21 7.22 17.92
N ASN A 248 4.48 7.27 17.51
CA ASN A 248 5.30 8.46 17.74
C ASN A 248 6.13 8.87 16.52
N GLY A 249 5.76 10.01 15.92
CA GLY A 249 6.51 10.62 14.83
C GLY A 249 5.95 11.95 14.38
N ARG A 250 6.56 12.51 13.33
CA ARG A 250 6.08 13.75 12.69
C ARG A 250 5.33 13.41 11.43
N PHE A 251 4.22 14.08 11.16
CA PHE A 251 3.39 13.74 10.01
C PHE A 251 2.73 14.94 9.36
N LEU A 252 2.38 14.76 8.09
CA LEU A 252 1.46 15.59 7.34
C LEU A 252 0.45 14.68 6.66
N HIS A 253 -0.78 15.15 6.52
CA HIS A 253 -1.81 14.41 5.83
C HIS A 253 -2.61 15.31 4.89
N LYS A 254 -3.24 14.67 3.91
CA LYS A 254 -4.15 15.29 2.94
C LYS A 254 -5.38 14.41 2.82
N ARG A 255 -6.57 15.02 2.89
CA ARG A 255 -7.84 14.34 2.65
C ARG A 255 -8.26 14.44 1.18
N PRO A 256 -9.16 13.56 0.71
CA PRO A 256 -9.72 13.67 -0.63
C PRO A 256 -10.41 15.03 -0.83
N GLY A 257 -10.01 15.77 -1.87
CA GLY A 257 -10.63 17.07 -2.21
C GLY A 257 -10.06 18.27 -1.45
N ASP A 258 -9.11 18.07 -0.54
CA ASP A 258 -8.40 19.19 0.10
C ASP A 258 -7.57 19.94 -0.94
N THR A 259 -7.94 21.20 -1.20
CA THR A 259 -7.22 22.09 -2.13
C THR A 259 -5.99 22.75 -1.50
N GLY A 260 -5.56 22.31 -0.32
CA GLY A 260 -4.47 22.92 0.45
C GLY A 260 -4.82 24.30 1.04
N ASN A 261 -6.01 24.83 0.74
CA ASN A 261 -6.56 26.08 1.24
C ASN A 261 -7.73 25.89 2.21
N ALA A 262 -8.00 24.65 2.64
CA ALA A 262 -8.93 24.40 3.73
C ALA A 262 -8.43 25.22 4.92
N THR A 263 -9.20 26.24 5.29
CA THR A 263 -9.00 27.08 6.45
C THR A 263 -8.48 26.22 7.58
N ARG A 264 -7.18 26.33 7.89
CA ARG A 264 -6.65 25.91 9.19
C ARG A 264 -7.69 26.41 10.18
N SER A 265 -8.42 25.50 10.83
CA SER A 265 -9.15 25.90 12.02
C SER A 265 -8.08 26.53 12.90
N ARG A 266 -8.06 27.86 13.02
CA ARG A 266 -7.04 28.61 13.76
C ARG A 266 -6.98 28.16 15.23
N LYS A 267 -7.91 27.30 15.65
CA LYS A 267 -8.13 26.81 16.99
C LYS A 267 -7.64 25.39 17.24
N ASN A 268 -7.42 24.54 16.22
CA ASN A 268 -7.06 23.13 16.45
C ASN A 268 -5.83 22.70 15.66
N SER A 269 -4.99 21.87 16.27
CA SER A 269 -3.86 21.19 15.63
C SER A 269 -4.14 19.70 15.49
N SER A 270 -3.59 19.07 14.45
CA SER A 270 -3.68 17.63 14.27
C SER A 270 -2.49 16.98 14.98
N VAL A 271 -2.79 16.03 15.86
CA VAL A 271 -1.81 15.33 16.70
C VAL A 271 -1.79 13.82 16.47
N GLY A 272 -2.64 13.35 15.57
CA GLY A 272 -2.56 12.03 14.94
C GLY A 272 -3.46 12.00 13.72
N VAL A 273 -3.36 10.93 12.92
CA VAL A 273 -4.25 10.70 11.78
C VAL A 273 -4.54 9.21 11.59
N ALA A 274 -5.81 8.88 11.40
CA ALA A 274 -6.29 7.55 11.04
C ALA A 274 -6.60 7.48 9.55
N LEU A 275 -5.79 6.71 8.81
CA LEU A 275 -6.15 6.30 7.46
C LEU A 275 -7.17 5.16 7.56
N THR A 276 -8.43 5.48 7.27
CA THR A 276 -9.59 4.63 7.56
C THR A 276 -10.08 3.94 6.30
N PHE A 277 -10.13 2.61 6.30
CA PHE A 277 -10.53 1.77 5.18
C PHE A 277 -11.96 1.24 5.39
N VAL A 278 -12.90 1.66 4.55
CA VAL A 278 -14.32 1.37 4.71
C VAL A 278 -14.87 0.62 3.49
N ARG A 279 -15.66 -0.43 3.72
CA ARG A 279 -16.35 -1.18 2.66
C ARG A 279 -17.35 -0.29 1.95
N ASP A 280 -17.22 -0.13 0.64
CA ASP A 280 -18.15 0.67 -0.15
C ASP A 280 -19.44 -0.12 -0.37
N ARG A 281 -20.54 0.35 0.22
CA ARG A 281 -21.86 -0.25 0.02
C ARG A 281 -22.32 -0.14 -1.44
N ASN A 282 -21.79 0.83 -2.17
CA ASN A 282 -22.09 1.07 -3.58
C ASN A 282 -21.02 0.50 -4.51
N LYS A 283 -20.19 -0.45 -4.03
CA LYS A 283 -19.20 -1.10 -4.88
C LYS A 283 -19.88 -1.78 -6.09
N PRO A 284 -19.25 -1.76 -7.28
CA PRO A 284 -19.78 -2.45 -8.45
C PRO A 284 -20.02 -3.95 -8.20
N HIS A 285 -21.05 -4.50 -8.86
CA HIS A 285 -21.32 -5.93 -8.85
C HIS A 285 -20.10 -6.72 -9.38
N GLY A 286 -19.82 -7.86 -8.76
CA GLY A 286 -18.65 -8.69 -9.06
C GLY A 286 -17.35 -8.26 -8.35
N ILE A 287 -17.30 -7.09 -7.72
CA ILE A 287 -16.12 -6.69 -6.92
C ILE A 287 -16.15 -7.42 -5.57
N GLY A 288 -15.14 -8.26 -5.39
CA GLY A 288 -14.87 -8.98 -4.14
C GLY A 288 -14.69 -8.06 -2.93
N ASP A 289 -14.83 -8.62 -1.73
CA ASP A 289 -14.46 -7.90 -0.51
C ASP A 289 -12.95 -7.93 -0.30
N ILE A 290 -12.39 -6.93 0.36
CA ILE A 290 -10.97 -6.94 0.76
C ILE A 290 -10.94 -7.15 2.27
N GLU A 291 -10.18 -8.15 2.68
CA GLU A 291 -9.97 -8.47 4.09
C GLU A 291 -8.56 -8.09 4.54
N PHE A 292 -8.49 -7.61 5.78
CA PHE A 292 -7.27 -7.26 6.47
C PHE A 292 -6.99 -8.31 7.55
N HIS A 293 -5.76 -8.79 7.62
CA HIS A 293 -5.34 -9.70 8.68
C HIS A 293 -4.09 -9.17 9.37
N CYS A 294 -4.09 -9.19 10.70
CA CYS A 294 -2.99 -8.72 11.52
C CYS A 294 -2.32 -9.90 12.22
N VAL A 295 -0.99 -9.94 12.25
CA VAL A 295 -0.21 -10.89 13.05
C VAL A 295 0.87 -10.12 13.80
N LEU A 296 1.16 -10.51 15.04
CA LEU A 296 2.15 -9.88 15.91
C LEU A 296 3.30 -10.87 16.18
N SER A 297 4.55 -10.38 16.09
CA SER A 297 5.75 -10.98 16.66
C SER A 297 6.18 -10.14 17.86
N THR A 298 6.25 -10.72 19.04
CA THR A 298 6.66 -10.07 20.30
C THR A 298 8.12 -10.32 20.58
N GLY A 299 8.80 -9.37 21.24
CA GLY A 299 10.21 -9.52 21.64
C GLY A 299 10.50 -9.20 23.11
N MET A 300 9.46 -9.02 23.92
CA MET A 300 9.58 -8.75 25.35
C MET A 300 9.35 -10.03 26.15
N LEU A 301 10.16 -10.26 27.18
CA LEU A 301 9.97 -11.34 28.16
C LEU A 301 9.66 -10.77 29.55
N PRO A 302 8.70 -11.35 30.29
CA PRO A 302 8.43 -10.96 31.66
C PRO A 302 9.57 -11.39 32.59
N ILE A 303 9.84 -10.59 33.62
CA ILE A 303 10.82 -10.87 34.66
C ILE A 303 10.32 -10.45 36.05
N GLY A 304 10.77 -11.14 37.09
CA GLY A 304 10.46 -10.81 38.47
C GLY A 304 9.00 -11.10 38.84
N PRO A 305 8.61 -10.72 40.08
CA PRO A 305 7.26 -10.90 40.58
C PRO A 305 6.28 -9.88 40.00
N THR A 306 4.99 -10.10 40.24
CA THR A 306 3.96 -9.08 40.01
C THR A 306 3.97 -8.07 41.16
N PHE A 307 3.97 -6.79 40.80
CA PHE A 307 3.91 -5.66 41.70
C PHE A 307 2.54 -4.98 41.64
N LYS A 308 2.21 -4.25 42.71
CA LYS A 308 1.04 -3.40 42.79
C LYS A 308 1.46 -1.98 43.16
N ALA A 309 1.08 -1.01 42.34
CA ALA A 309 1.40 0.40 42.56
C ALA A 309 0.73 0.91 43.86
N VAL A 310 1.49 1.58 44.72
CA VAL A 310 1.03 2.08 46.03
C VAL A 310 0.88 3.60 46.01
N ALA A 311 1.97 4.34 45.90
CA ALA A 311 1.93 5.78 45.67
C ALA A 311 2.27 6.07 44.21
N VAL A 312 1.51 6.96 43.57
CA VAL A 312 1.73 7.35 42.17
C VAL A 312 1.67 8.87 42.06
N ARG A 313 2.67 9.46 41.39
CA ARG A 313 2.75 10.87 41.03
C ARG A 313 2.93 10.99 39.52
N GLU A 314 2.25 11.92 38.90
CA GLU A 314 2.38 12.18 37.46
C GLU A 314 3.06 13.54 37.27
N SER A 315 4.18 13.55 36.54
CA SER A 315 4.85 14.76 36.05
C SER A 315 4.32 15.05 34.66
N ARG A 316 3.56 16.15 34.52
CA ARG A 316 2.99 16.57 33.24
C ARG A 316 4.01 17.24 32.32
N GLU A 317 5.05 17.82 32.89
CA GLU A 317 6.10 18.50 32.13
C GLU A 317 7.09 17.50 31.53
N GLU A 318 7.46 16.47 32.31
CA GLU A 318 8.39 15.43 31.87
C GLU A 318 7.68 14.23 31.21
N CYS A 319 6.35 14.27 31.12
CA CYS A 319 5.52 13.16 30.63
C CYS A 319 5.93 11.82 31.26
N SER A 320 6.09 11.79 32.59
CA SER A 320 6.56 10.62 33.33
C SER A 320 5.70 10.34 34.56
N THR A 321 5.57 9.07 34.91
CA THR A 321 4.96 8.63 36.16
C THR A 321 6.02 8.18 37.15
N TRP A 322 5.91 8.60 38.40
CA TRP A 322 6.76 8.18 39.50
C TRP A 322 5.94 7.32 40.46
N LEU A 323 6.43 6.14 40.83
CA LEU A 323 5.66 5.22 41.68
C LEU A 323 6.50 4.45 42.69
N THR A 324 5.88 4.17 43.84
CA THR A 324 6.30 3.08 44.73
C THR A 324 5.39 1.88 44.52
N ALA A 325 5.88 0.69 44.84
CA ALA A 325 5.09 -0.51 44.69
C ALA A 325 5.32 -1.49 45.83
N ARG A 326 4.45 -2.49 45.92
CA ARG A 326 4.67 -3.67 46.75
C ARG A 326 4.52 -4.91 45.91
N ARG A 327 5.20 -5.99 46.28
CA ARG A 327 4.97 -7.31 45.65
C ARG A 327 3.57 -7.79 46.02
N GLU A 328 2.85 -8.44 45.11
CA GLU A 328 1.42 -8.75 45.30
C GLU A 328 1.15 -9.61 46.55
N GLU A 329 2.11 -10.47 46.92
CA GLU A 329 2.04 -11.38 48.07
C GLU A 329 2.66 -10.82 49.36
N LEU A 330 3.24 -9.62 49.33
CA LEU A 330 3.96 -9.03 50.46
C LEU A 330 3.40 -7.64 50.84
N HIS A 331 3.74 -7.19 52.05
CA HIS A 331 3.27 -5.91 52.57
C HIS A 331 4.31 -4.79 52.51
N ASP A 332 5.57 -5.13 52.26
CA ASP A 332 6.65 -4.15 52.21
C ASP A 332 6.53 -3.29 50.95
N ILE A 333 6.58 -1.97 51.15
CA ILE A 333 6.61 -0.98 50.08
C ILE A 333 8.07 -0.81 49.67
N LEU A 334 8.32 -0.96 48.38
CA LEU A 334 9.62 -0.84 47.74
C LEU A 334 9.72 0.50 47.01
N ASP A 335 10.86 1.15 47.16
CA ASP A 335 11.32 2.29 46.37
C ASP A 335 11.84 1.87 44.98
N GLY A 336 12.20 2.85 44.15
CA GLY A 336 12.64 2.63 42.78
C GLY A 336 13.95 1.87 42.66
N GLU A 337 14.95 2.28 43.44
CA GLU A 337 16.28 1.69 43.45
C GLU A 337 16.22 0.22 43.88
N THR A 338 15.47 -0.10 44.95
CA THR A 338 15.28 -1.47 45.41
C THR A 338 14.63 -2.34 44.33
N MET A 339 13.57 -1.84 43.68
CA MET A 339 12.93 -2.58 42.59
C MET A 339 13.88 -2.83 41.42
N ILE A 340 14.66 -1.84 40.99
CA ILE A 340 15.61 -1.98 39.87
C ILE A 340 16.73 -2.96 40.24
N ASN A 341 17.27 -2.85 41.46
CA ASN A 341 18.34 -3.73 41.94
C ASN A 341 17.89 -5.19 42.03
N ASP A 342 16.66 -5.44 42.49
CA ASP A 342 16.07 -6.78 42.52
C ASP A 342 16.00 -7.39 41.10
N ILE A 343 15.52 -6.61 40.13
CA ILE A 343 15.37 -7.06 38.73
C ILE A 343 16.73 -7.28 38.07
N ASN A 344 17.68 -6.38 38.27
CA ASN A 344 19.06 -6.52 37.77
C ASN A 344 19.74 -7.77 38.34
N HIS A 345 19.54 -8.06 39.63
CA HIS A 345 20.07 -9.27 40.25
C HIS A 345 19.45 -10.55 39.64
N GLU A 346 18.16 -10.53 39.29
CA GLU A 346 17.50 -11.66 38.62
C GLU A 346 17.98 -11.87 37.17
N LEU A 347 18.26 -10.79 36.43
CA LEU A 347 18.84 -10.87 35.08
C LEU A 347 20.27 -11.39 35.07
N GLY A 348 21.08 -10.99 36.05
CA GLY A 348 22.51 -11.27 36.08
C GLY A 348 23.20 -10.78 34.79
N ASP A 349 24.02 -11.64 34.18
CA ASP A 349 24.79 -11.31 32.97
C ASP A 349 23.95 -11.29 31.67
N ARG A 350 22.63 -11.47 31.74
CA ARG A 350 21.74 -11.48 30.55
C ARG A 350 21.43 -10.07 30.02
N ILE A 351 21.98 -9.02 30.63
CA ILE A 351 21.73 -7.63 30.25
C ILE A 351 22.55 -7.30 29.00
N GLU A 352 22.01 -7.63 27.84
CA GLU A 352 22.55 -7.16 26.55
C GLU A 352 22.02 -5.76 26.21
N TYR A 353 20.84 -5.40 26.73
CA TYR A 353 20.19 -4.10 26.54
C TYR A 353 19.75 -3.53 27.90
N PRO A 354 20.11 -2.27 28.26
CA PRO A 354 19.81 -1.69 29.56
C PRO A 354 18.37 -1.17 29.69
N PHE A 355 17.49 -1.46 28.73
CA PHE A 355 16.14 -0.91 28.68
C PHE A 355 15.14 -1.86 29.33
N PHE A 356 14.43 -1.37 30.34
CA PHE A 356 13.33 -2.08 30.99
C PHE A 356 12.00 -1.45 30.64
N TYR A 357 10.96 -2.26 30.65
CA TYR A 357 9.58 -1.81 30.59
C TYR A 357 8.81 -2.39 31.77
N ILE A 358 7.80 -1.67 32.25
CA ILE A 358 6.75 -2.27 33.05
C ILE A 358 5.49 -2.46 32.20
N GLY A 359 4.95 -3.67 32.19
CA GLY A 359 3.65 -3.98 31.61
C GLY A 359 2.57 -3.80 32.67
N VAL A 360 1.82 -2.71 32.59
CA VAL A 360 0.79 -2.33 33.57
C VAL A 360 -0.57 -2.82 33.13
N THR A 361 -1.24 -3.61 33.97
CA THR A 361 -2.63 -4.01 33.75
C THR A 361 -3.56 -2.92 34.31
N LYS A 362 -4.19 -2.17 33.41
CA LYS A 362 -5.08 -1.06 33.73
C LYS A 362 -6.54 -1.49 33.60
N ARG A 363 -7.32 -1.26 34.65
CA ARG A 363 -8.79 -1.44 34.61
C ARG A 363 -9.46 -0.07 34.66
N ARG A 364 -10.11 0.34 33.57
CA ARG A 364 -10.63 1.70 33.37
C ARG A 364 -12.06 1.72 32.85
N LYS A 365 -12.82 2.73 33.28
CA LYS A 365 -14.16 3.00 32.72
C LYS A 365 -13.99 3.69 31.37
N CYS A 366 -14.61 3.15 30.33
CA CYS A 366 -14.59 3.68 28.98
C CYS A 366 -16.03 3.93 28.48
N SER A 367 -16.22 5.00 27.73
CA SER A 367 -17.47 5.37 27.04
C SER A 367 -17.15 6.17 25.80
N VAL A 368 -18.05 6.09 24.81
CA VAL A 368 -17.96 6.83 23.54
C VAL A 368 -19.32 7.42 23.23
N GLY A 369 -19.38 8.73 23.04
CA GLY A 369 -20.65 9.44 22.79
C GLY A 369 -21.69 9.19 23.89
N LEU A 370 -22.90 8.76 23.49
CA LEU A 370 -24.01 8.47 24.42
C LEU A 370 -24.06 7.01 24.90
N GLU A 371 -23.05 6.20 24.60
CA GLU A 371 -23.01 4.79 25.01
C GLU A 371 -22.83 4.61 26.51
N LYS A 372 -23.36 3.50 27.04
CA LYS A 372 -23.17 3.14 28.45
C LYS A 372 -21.70 2.89 28.74
N VAL A 373 -21.24 3.46 29.86
CA VAL A 373 -19.89 3.25 30.39
C VAL A 373 -19.67 1.76 30.68
N LYS A 374 -18.57 1.20 30.18
CA LYS A 374 -18.13 -0.17 30.46
C LYS A 374 -16.74 -0.17 31.08
N LEU A 375 -16.43 -1.23 31.81
CA LEU A 375 -15.11 -1.42 32.40
C LEU A 375 -14.25 -2.23 31.43
N VAL A 376 -13.12 -1.67 31.03
CA VAL A 376 -12.16 -2.26 30.10
C VAL A 376 -10.87 -2.58 30.87
N THR A 377 -10.27 -3.74 30.55
CA THR A 377 -8.97 -4.14 31.09
C THR A 377 -7.96 -4.17 29.94
N SER A 378 -6.91 -3.36 30.02
CA SER A 378 -5.83 -3.26 29.03
C SER A 378 -4.46 -3.51 29.67
N LEU A 379 -3.53 -4.04 28.88
CA LEU A 379 -2.10 -4.12 29.18
C LEU A 379 -1.40 -2.98 28.43
N VAL A 380 -0.66 -2.15 29.17
CA VAL A 380 0.02 -0.98 28.64
C VAL A 380 1.48 -0.99 29.10
N PHE A 381 2.41 -0.91 28.15
CA PHE A 381 3.83 -0.83 28.45
C PHE A 381 4.27 0.61 28.72
N HIS A 382 5.11 0.77 29.73
CA HIS A 382 5.79 2.01 30.10
C HIS A 382 7.28 1.74 30.21
N GLU A 383 8.11 2.51 29.52
CA GLU A 383 9.56 2.39 29.61
C GLU A 383 10.02 2.86 30.99
N VAL A 384 10.96 2.14 31.59
CA VAL A 384 11.58 2.53 32.86
C VAL A 384 12.73 3.48 32.54
N THR A 385 12.62 4.72 33.04
CA THR A 385 13.63 5.76 32.82
C THR A 385 14.64 5.85 33.97
N GLY A 386 14.36 5.21 35.10
CA GLY A 386 15.27 5.14 36.24
C GLY A 386 14.54 4.83 37.55
N GLY A 387 15.25 4.92 38.66
CA GLY A 387 14.68 4.84 40.00
C GLY A 387 15.68 5.30 41.05
N ASP A 388 15.18 5.83 42.15
CA ASP A 388 15.96 6.29 43.30
C ASP A 388 15.43 5.68 44.61
N GLU A 389 16.00 6.12 45.74
CA GLU A 389 15.61 5.70 47.10
C GLU A 389 14.15 6.08 47.47
N GLU A 390 13.40 6.78 46.59
CA GLU A 390 11.99 7.12 46.80
C GLU A 390 11.04 6.51 45.76
N TYR A 391 11.35 6.57 44.47
CA TYR A 391 10.41 6.29 43.38
C TYR A 391 11.07 5.56 42.20
N LEU A 392 10.28 4.70 41.55
CA LEU A 392 10.54 4.22 40.20
C LEU A 392 10.00 5.24 39.19
N PHE A 393 10.82 5.61 38.21
CA PHE A 393 10.46 6.53 37.13
C PHE A 393 10.15 5.77 35.86
N VAL A 394 8.97 6.05 35.28
CA VAL A 394 8.55 5.45 34.01
C VAL A 394 7.98 6.49 33.06
N SER A 395 8.13 6.26 31.75
CA SER A 395 7.61 7.14 30.71
C SER A 395 6.08 7.09 30.63
N ASN A 396 5.48 8.20 30.20
CA ASN A 396 4.04 8.41 30.05
C ASN A 396 3.24 8.39 31.36
N ASN A 397 1.98 8.82 31.27
CA ASN A 397 1.05 8.96 32.39
C ASN A 397 -0.01 7.84 32.42
N GLY A 398 -0.91 7.88 33.41
CA GLY A 398 -2.12 7.07 33.44
C GLY A 398 -2.03 5.78 34.25
N ILE A 399 -0.93 5.55 34.96
CA ILE A 399 -0.84 4.54 36.03
C ILE A 399 -1.55 5.11 37.27
N LYS A 400 -2.24 4.25 38.01
CA LYS A 400 -2.96 4.63 39.24
C LYS A 400 -2.59 3.71 40.38
N THR A 401 -2.70 4.22 41.60
CA THR A 401 -2.64 3.41 42.81
C THR A 401 -3.58 2.20 42.69
N GLY A 402 -3.03 1.02 42.95
CA GLY A 402 -3.74 -0.25 42.87
C GLY A 402 -3.65 -0.96 41.53
N ASP A 403 -3.12 -0.34 40.48
CA ASP A 403 -2.78 -1.05 39.24
C ASP A 403 -1.69 -2.09 39.51
N THR A 404 -1.77 -3.23 38.82
CA THR A 404 -0.75 -4.27 38.87
C THR A 404 0.19 -4.14 37.68
N PHE A 405 1.45 -4.45 37.87
CA PHE A 405 2.45 -4.42 36.81
C PHE A 405 3.52 -5.47 37.03
N ARG A 406 4.24 -5.80 35.96
CA ARG A 406 5.41 -6.67 35.97
C ARG A 406 6.50 -6.06 35.09
N PHE A 407 7.76 -6.33 35.41
CA PHE A 407 8.88 -5.91 34.58
C PHE A 407 9.00 -6.80 33.35
N TYR A 408 9.49 -6.21 32.27
CA TYR A 408 9.78 -6.87 31.01
C TYR A 408 11.10 -6.33 30.46
N TYR A 409 11.85 -7.19 29.79
CA TYR A 409 13.08 -6.84 29.09
C TYR A 409 13.05 -7.37 27.65
N PRO A 410 13.75 -6.72 26.71
CA PRO A 410 13.85 -7.19 25.35
C PRO A 410 14.79 -8.40 25.25
N ASP A 411 14.38 -9.43 24.51
CA ASP A 411 15.17 -10.65 24.30
C ASP A 411 15.17 -11.06 22.81
N PRO A 412 16.33 -11.02 22.12
CA PRO A 412 16.44 -11.38 20.70
C PRO A 412 16.02 -12.81 20.38
N SER A 413 16.28 -13.74 21.29
CA SER A 413 15.98 -15.17 21.12
C SER A 413 14.47 -15.41 21.10
N SER A 414 13.76 -14.84 22.08
CA SER A 414 12.30 -14.84 22.14
C SER A 414 11.69 -14.14 20.93
N ALA A 415 12.24 -13.00 20.52
CA ALA A 415 11.79 -12.29 19.32
C ALA A 415 11.92 -13.11 18.03
N SER A 416 13.01 -13.87 17.87
CA SER A 416 13.21 -14.78 16.74
C SER A 416 12.26 -15.98 16.79
N SER A 417 12.03 -16.54 17.98
CA SER A 417 11.04 -17.60 18.19
C SER A 417 9.62 -17.13 17.85
N SER A 418 9.24 -15.93 18.31
CA SER A 418 7.96 -15.31 17.99
C SER A 418 7.79 -15.06 16.50
N SER A 419 8.85 -14.60 15.82
CA SER A 419 8.87 -14.41 14.36
C SER A 419 8.72 -15.74 13.59
N SER A 420 9.30 -16.82 14.11
CA SER A 420 9.12 -18.17 13.56
C SER A 420 7.66 -18.65 13.69
N LYS A 421 7.01 -18.37 14.82
CA LYS A 421 5.56 -18.63 15.02
C LYS A 421 4.71 -17.81 14.04
N VAL A 422 5.11 -16.57 13.71
CA VAL A 422 4.44 -15.78 12.66
C VAL A 422 4.59 -16.42 11.29
N SER A 423 5.80 -16.86 10.93
CA SER A 423 6.06 -17.57 9.68
C SER A 423 5.21 -18.84 9.56
N GLU A 424 5.12 -19.63 10.64
CA GLU A 424 4.25 -20.81 10.68
C GLU A 424 2.77 -20.46 10.49
N LYS A 425 2.27 -19.42 11.17
CA LYS A 425 0.90 -18.93 10.95
C LYS A 425 0.66 -18.58 9.49
N PHE A 426 1.59 -17.88 8.83
CA PHE A 426 1.46 -17.57 7.41
C PHE A 426 1.44 -18.82 6.53
N ARG A 427 2.25 -19.83 6.83
CA ARG A 427 2.25 -21.12 6.13
C ARG A 427 0.93 -21.86 6.31
N LEU A 428 0.39 -21.92 7.52
CA LEU A 428 -0.91 -22.56 7.80
C LEU A 428 -2.06 -21.86 7.06
N PHE A 429 -2.07 -20.53 7.05
CA PHE A 429 -3.05 -19.77 6.28
C PHE A 429 -2.93 -20.03 4.77
N LYS A 430 -1.71 -20.19 4.25
CA LYS A 430 -1.51 -20.54 2.84
C LYS A 430 -2.10 -21.92 2.53
N GLN A 431 -1.85 -22.91 3.38
CA GLN A 431 -2.29 -24.30 3.20
C GLN A 431 -3.82 -24.50 3.35
N ASP A 432 -4.45 -23.96 4.40
CA ASP A 432 -5.92 -24.05 4.57
C ASP A 432 -6.64 -23.40 3.35
N TRP A 433 -5.99 -22.44 2.69
CA TRP A 433 -6.51 -21.80 1.48
C TRP A 433 -6.31 -22.63 0.22
N ASP A 434 -5.14 -23.26 0.05
CA ASP A 434 -4.89 -24.19 -1.06
C ASP A 434 -5.89 -25.36 -1.05
N HIS A 435 -6.29 -25.83 0.15
CA HIS A 435 -7.32 -26.87 0.30
C HIS A 435 -8.73 -26.37 -0.01
N ARG A 436 -9.09 -25.13 0.36
CA ARG A 436 -10.41 -24.54 0.08
C ARG A 436 -10.58 -24.09 -1.37
N SER A 437 -9.51 -23.67 -2.05
CA SER A 437 -9.54 -23.22 -3.45
C SER A 437 -9.84 -24.35 -4.44
N GLN A 438 -9.48 -25.60 -4.11
CA GLN A 438 -9.82 -26.78 -4.91
C GLN A 438 -11.33 -27.04 -5.00
N ASN A 439 -12.13 -26.52 -4.05
CA ASN A 439 -13.58 -26.74 -3.98
C ASN A 439 -14.42 -25.60 -4.60
N VAL A 440 -13.81 -24.48 -5.04
CA VAL A 440 -14.51 -23.34 -5.64
C VAL A 440 -13.85 -22.99 -6.98
N ARG A 441 -14.49 -23.38 -8.10
CA ARG A 441 -14.08 -22.89 -9.44
C ARG A 441 -14.39 -21.40 -9.52
N GLY A 442 -13.34 -20.56 -9.54
CA GLY A 442 -13.44 -19.15 -9.92
C GLY A 442 -13.03 -18.18 -8.81
N GLY A 443 -11.74 -17.79 -8.81
CA GLY A 443 -11.21 -16.67 -8.01
C GLY A 443 -9.87 -16.98 -7.31
N ASN A 444 -8.75 -16.53 -7.87
CA ASN A 444 -7.45 -16.54 -7.18
C ASN A 444 -7.52 -15.56 -5.98
N LYS A 445 -7.52 -16.10 -4.76
CA LYS A 445 -7.56 -15.34 -3.49
C LYS A 445 -6.15 -15.03 -2.98
N ASP A 446 -5.30 -14.53 -3.87
CA ASP A 446 -3.89 -14.33 -3.56
C ASP A 446 -3.67 -13.07 -2.72
N VAL A 447 -2.73 -13.15 -1.78
CA VAL A 447 -2.24 -11.99 -1.05
C VAL A 447 -1.65 -11.02 -2.06
N PHE A 448 -2.19 -9.81 -2.15
CA PHE A 448 -1.74 -8.81 -3.14
C PHE A 448 -0.79 -7.77 -2.53
N GLY A 449 -0.61 -7.78 -1.22
CA GLY A 449 0.30 -6.87 -0.55
C GLY A 449 0.32 -7.04 0.98
N GLY A 450 1.45 -6.67 1.57
CA GLY A 450 1.66 -6.63 3.01
C GLY A 450 2.19 -5.28 3.48
N MET A 451 1.99 -5.00 4.76
CA MET A 451 2.70 -3.94 5.48
C MET A 451 3.31 -4.46 6.77
N ILE A 452 4.43 -3.89 7.19
CA ILE A 452 5.09 -4.20 8.46
C ILE A 452 5.42 -2.94 9.26
N PHE A 453 5.15 -2.97 10.57
CA PHE A 453 5.55 -1.96 11.55
C PHE A 453 6.42 -2.65 12.59
N ALA A 454 7.74 -2.45 12.51
CA ALA A 454 8.71 -3.11 13.38
C ALA A 454 9.29 -2.12 14.38
N CYS A 455 9.57 -2.53 15.61
CA CYS A 455 10.15 -1.64 16.61
C CYS A 455 11.52 -1.13 16.18
N CYS A 456 11.78 0.16 16.39
CA CYS A 456 13.10 0.74 16.13
C CYS A 456 14.20 0.18 17.04
N GLY A 457 13.85 -0.45 18.17
CA GLY A 457 14.79 -1.19 19.01
C GLY A 457 15.12 -2.60 18.51
N ARG A 458 14.46 -3.08 17.44
CA ARG A 458 14.79 -4.34 16.74
C ARG A 458 15.77 -4.05 15.58
N GLY A 459 15.87 -4.98 14.62
CA GLY A 459 16.72 -4.84 13.44
C GLY A 459 18.06 -5.56 13.59
N GLU A 460 19.02 -5.21 12.73
CA GLU A 460 20.27 -5.96 12.60
C GLU A 460 21.10 -5.97 13.89
N GLU A 461 21.16 -4.84 14.60
CA GLU A 461 21.86 -4.76 15.89
C GLU A 461 21.21 -5.67 16.94
N PHE A 462 19.88 -5.72 16.96
CA PHE A 462 19.13 -6.52 17.91
C PHE A 462 19.24 -8.03 17.66
N PHE A 463 19.21 -8.45 16.41
CA PHE A 463 19.24 -9.87 16.04
C PHE A 463 20.64 -10.40 15.70
N GLY A 464 21.62 -9.52 15.53
CA GLY A 464 22.92 -9.84 14.92
C GLY A 464 22.85 -10.24 13.44
N CYS A 465 21.68 -10.09 12.81
CA CYS A 465 21.43 -10.46 11.41
C CYS A 465 20.45 -9.47 10.75
N PRO A 466 20.66 -9.08 9.49
CA PRO A 466 19.75 -8.18 8.78
C PRO A 466 18.48 -8.91 8.31
N ASN A 467 17.41 -8.15 8.10
CA ASN A 467 16.15 -8.58 7.47
C ASN A 467 15.36 -9.66 8.23
N VAL A 468 15.54 -9.78 9.54
CA VAL A 468 14.87 -10.80 10.36
C VAL A 468 13.37 -10.53 10.49
N ASP A 469 12.97 -9.27 10.59
CA ASP A 469 11.55 -8.90 10.77
C ASP A 469 10.75 -9.07 9.48
N SER A 470 11.33 -8.87 8.31
CA SER A 470 10.64 -9.05 7.02
C SER A 470 10.61 -10.51 6.55
N ALA A 471 11.54 -11.36 7.02
CA ALA A 471 11.68 -12.75 6.59
C ALA A 471 10.38 -13.57 6.68
N PRO A 472 9.58 -13.53 7.77
CA PRO A 472 8.34 -14.30 7.87
C PRO A 472 7.37 -14.02 6.70
N PHE A 473 7.28 -12.78 6.23
CA PHE A 473 6.40 -12.44 5.12
C PHE A 473 7.02 -12.82 3.77
N LEU A 474 8.30 -12.47 3.55
CA LEU A 474 8.98 -12.66 2.27
C LEU A 474 9.12 -14.13 1.87
N GLU A 475 9.38 -15.00 2.85
CA GLU A 475 9.51 -16.45 2.64
C GLU A 475 8.17 -17.11 2.28
N ASN A 476 7.06 -16.64 2.88
CA ASN A 476 5.75 -17.25 2.69
C ASN A 476 5.00 -16.69 1.46
N PHE A 477 5.25 -15.44 1.10
CA PHE A 477 4.57 -14.71 0.02
C PHE A 477 5.56 -14.14 -1.01
N ALA A 478 6.37 -15.02 -1.60
CA ALA A 478 7.35 -14.64 -2.63
C ALA A 478 6.68 -13.86 -3.79
N GLY A 479 7.29 -12.75 -4.18
CA GLY A 479 6.78 -11.86 -5.25
C GLY A 479 5.67 -10.89 -4.81
N VAL A 480 5.14 -11.03 -3.60
CA VAL A 480 4.13 -10.10 -3.07
C VAL A 480 4.81 -8.84 -2.52
N PRO A 481 4.31 -7.63 -2.87
CA PRO A 481 4.85 -6.38 -2.33
C PRO A 481 4.71 -6.30 -0.80
N LEU A 482 5.81 -5.97 -0.13
CA LEU A 482 5.86 -5.68 1.30
C LEU A 482 6.50 -4.30 1.49
N ALA A 483 5.80 -3.44 2.23
CA ALA A 483 6.27 -2.11 2.60
C ALA A 483 6.18 -1.91 4.11
N GLY A 484 7.10 -1.19 4.71
CA GLY A 484 7.05 -0.99 6.14
C GLY A 484 8.02 0.04 6.66
N MET A 485 8.05 0.14 7.96
CA MET A 485 8.84 1.13 8.67
C MET A 485 9.30 0.59 10.02
N PHE A 486 10.38 1.19 10.51
CA PHE A 486 10.73 1.11 11.91
C PHE A 486 9.97 2.19 12.69
N SER A 487 9.27 1.75 13.73
CA SER A 487 8.28 2.47 14.53
C SER A 487 8.79 2.77 15.93
N CYS A 488 8.27 3.83 16.55
CA CYS A 488 8.49 4.16 17.97
C CYS A 488 7.22 3.85 18.78
N GLY A 489 6.82 2.58 18.80
CA GLY A 489 5.58 2.13 19.44
C GLY A 489 4.65 1.49 18.41
N GLU A 490 4.73 0.17 18.30
CA GLU A 490 4.00 -0.57 17.28
C GLU A 490 2.54 -0.72 17.69
N ILE A 491 1.65 -0.19 16.86
CA ILE A 491 0.20 -0.33 17.08
C ILE A 491 -0.25 -1.64 16.47
N GLY A 492 -0.96 -2.45 17.26
CA GLY A 492 -1.54 -3.71 16.82
C GLY A 492 -2.46 -4.26 17.90
N ARG A 493 -3.61 -4.83 17.54
CA ARG A 493 -4.46 -5.52 18.52
C ARG A 493 -3.85 -6.87 18.88
N GLY A 494 -3.52 -7.06 20.16
CA GLY A 494 -2.97 -8.29 20.72
C GLY A 494 -3.57 -8.61 22.10
N SER A 495 -3.19 -9.77 22.63
CA SER A 495 -3.56 -10.25 23.97
C SER A 495 -2.35 -10.40 24.88
N LYS A 496 -2.55 -10.31 26.19
CA LYS A 496 -1.52 -10.57 27.21
C LYS A 496 -0.90 -11.96 27.07
N SER A 497 -1.68 -12.96 26.65
CA SER A 497 -1.21 -14.33 26.40
C SER A 497 -0.11 -14.44 25.32
N LEU A 498 0.18 -13.37 24.59
CA LEU A 498 1.32 -13.33 23.65
C LEU A 498 2.66 -13.16 24.38
N TYR A 499 2.64 -12.79 25.66
CA TYR A 499 3.83 -12.54 26.49
C TYR A 499 4.01 -13.55 27.62
N GLU A 500 3.02 -14.41 27.87
CA GLU A 500 3.01 -15.38 28.97
C GLU A 500 2.59 -16.75 28.43
N GLU A 501 3.34 -17.81 28.76
CA GLU A 501 3.08 -19.19 28.31
C GLU A 501 1.95 -19.90 29.09
N GLU A 502 1.13 -19.17 29.85
CA GLU A 502 0.02 -19.77 30.59
C GLU A 502 -1.19 -20.02 29.69
N GLU A 503 -1.74 -21.24 29.75
CA GLU A 503 -3.00 -21.64 29.10
C GLU A 503 -4.14 -20.74 29.58
N ALA A 504 -4.46 -19.71 28.80
CA ALA A 504 -5.54 -18.80 29.13
C ALA A 504 -6.89 -19.53 29.06
N GLN A 505 -7.54 -19.72 30.21
CA GLN A 505 -8.98 -19.99 30.28
C GLN A 505 -9.72 -18.83 29.57
N GLU A 506 -10.67 -19.18 28.71
CA GLU A 506 -11.37 -18.32 27.72
C GLU A 506 -12.18 -17.12 28.28
N GLN A 507 -11.97 -16.67 29.51
CA GLN A 507 -12.76 -15.59 30.12
C GLN A 507 -11.95 -14.28 30.27
N SER A 508 -12.11 -13.42 29.27
CA SER A 508 -11.61 -12.04 29.16
C SER A 508 -10.08 -11.89 29.00
N SER A 509 -9.60 -12.21 27.80
CA SER A 509 -8.21 -11.90 27.41
C SER A 509 -7.91 -10.41 27.61
N ILE A 510 -6.94 -10.09 28.46
CA ILE A 510 -6.43 -8.73 28.68
C ILE A 510 -5.83 -8.25 27.34
N ARG A 511 -6.34 -7.13 26.83
CA ARG A 511 -5.96 -6.63 25.49
C ARG A 511 -4.78 -5.68 25.57
N CYS A 512 -3.93 -5.71 24.55
CA CYS A 512 -2.82 -4.80 24.36
C CYS A 512 -2.94 -4.23 22.94
N CYS A 513 -2.84 -2.91 22.77
CA CYS A 513 -2.97 -2.27 21.45
C CYS A 513 -1.69 -1.58 20.99
N LEU A 514 -0.71 -1.50 21.88
CA LEU A 514 0.55 -0.81 21.67
C LEU A 514 1.65 -1.66 22.30
N HIS A 515 2.63 -1.99 21.48
CA HIS A 515 3.67 -2.96 21.81
C HIS A 515 5.04 -2.28 21.86
N ALA A 516 5.97 -2.94 22.56
CA ALA A 516 7.40 -2.60 22.57
C ALA A 516 8.19 -3.80 22.06
N TYR A 517 9.34 -3.54 21.40
CA TYR A 517 10.21 -4.55 20.80
C TYR A 517 9.44 -5.61 20.00
N SER A 518 8.41 -5.19 19.26
CA SER A 518 7.53 -6.08 18.50
C SER A 518 7.53 -5.75 17.01
N SER A 519 6.92 -6.62 16.22
CA SER A 519 6.67 -6.42 14.79
C SER A 519 5.25 -6.80 14.44
N VAL A 520 4.52 -5.87 13.84
CA VAL A 520 3.11 -6.02 13.44
C VAL A 520 3.02 -6.16 11.92
N TYR A 521 2.42 -7.24 11.46
CA TYR A 521 2.26 -7.57 10.05
C TYR A 521 0.80 -7.39 9.64
N LEU A 522 0.55 -6.53 8.67
CA LEU A 522 -0.74 -6.38 8.02
C LEU A 522 -0.73 -7.05 6.65
N ARG A 523 -1.61 -8.02 6.44
CA ARG A 523 -1.81 -8.71 5.15
C ARG A 523 -3.15 -8.32 4.53
N LYS A 524 -3.19 -8.23 3.20
CA LYS A 524 -4.41 -7.91 2.44
C LYS A 524 -4.66 -8.97 1.36
N PHE A 525 -5.89 -9.44 1.25
CA PHE A 525 -6.29 -10.39 0.20
C PHE A 525 -7.73 -10.13 -0.27
N PRO A 526 -8.05 -10.44 -1.55
CA PRO A 526 -9.41 -10.35 -2.05
C PRO A 526 -10.20 -11.60 -1.65
N TYR A 527 -11.40 -11.38 -1.13
CA TYR A 527 -12.47 -12.36 -1.08
C TYR A 527 -13.17 -12.37 -2.45
N PRO A 528 -13.44 -13.53 -3.07
CA PRO A 528 -13.95 -13.58 -4.43
C PRO A 528 -15.31 -12.89 -4.53
N GLY A 529 -15.44 -12.02 -5.53
CA GLY A 529 -16.74 -11.58 -6.01
C GLY A 529 -17.32 -12.60 -6.98
N ASP A 530 -18.61 -12.48 -7.26
CA ASP A 530 -19.31 -13.30 -8.26
C ASP A 530 -18.70 -13.05 -9.66
N GLU A 531 -18.07 -14.08 -10.25
CA GLU A 531 -17.32 -13.99 -11.51
C GLU A 531 -18.26 -13.75 -12.71
N GLU A 532 -19.43 -14.37 -12.67
CA GLU A 532 -20.51 -14.14 -13.63
C GLU A 532 -21.03 -12.70 -13.54
N ALA A 533 -21.24 -12.18 -12.34
CA ALA A 533 -21.66 -10.79 -12.12
C ALA A 533 -20.58 -9.78 -12.59
N MET A 534 -19.30 -10.11 -12.46
CA MET A 534 -18.20 -9.26 -12.96
C MET A 534 -18.18 -9.22 -14.50
N LYS A 535 -18.33 -10.38 -15.17
CA LYS A 535 -18.41 -10.45 -16.64
C LYS A 535 -19.63 -9.65 -17.15
N GLU A 536 -20.75 -9.75 -16.46
CA GLU A 536 -21.97 -8.99 -16.78
C GLU A 536 -21.80 -7.47 -16.55
N PHE A 537 -21.14 -7.06 -15.46
CA PHE A 537 -20.85 -5.64 -15.19
C PHE A 537 -19.96 -5.01 -16.27
N VAL A 538 -18.90 -5.72 -16.68
CA VAL A 538 -17.98 -5.28 -17.74
C VAL A 538 -18.69 -5.21 -19.08
N ALA A 539 -19.51 -6.21 -19.42
CA ALA A 539 -20.31 -6.22 -20.65
C ALA A 539 -21.31 -5.05 -20.72
N LYS A 540 -21.79 -4.57 -19.57
CA LYS A 540 -22.71 -3.42 -19.46
C LYS A 540 -22.01 -2.04 -19.46
N GLY A 541 -20.69 -1.98 -19.66
CA GLY A 541 -19.97 -0.71 -19.86
C GLY A 541 -19.63 0.05 -18.56
N GLY A 542 -19.60 -0.64 -17.42
CA GLY A 542 -18.83 -0.16 -16.26
C GLY A 542 -19.32 1.08 -15.49
N MET A 543 -20.59 1.52 -15.61
CA MET A 543 -21.10 2.65 -14.81
C MET A 543 -22.53 2.46 -14.26
N ILE A 544 -22.64 2.47 -12.93
CA ILE A 544 -23.65 3.24 -12.18
C ILE A 544 -22.87 4.07 -11.15
N GLY A 545 -22.12 5.06 -11.62
CA GLY A 545 -21.62 6.14 -10.78
C GLY A 545 -22.51 7.35 -10.99
N THR A 546 -23.22 7.80 -9.95
CA THR A 546 -23.99 9.04 -10.02
C THR A 546 -23.03 10.22 -10.13
N THR A 547 -22.93 10.79 -11.34
CA THR A 547 -22.32 12.10 -11.54
C THR A 547 -23.28 13.13 -10.96
N ILE A 548 -23.14 13.48 -9.68
CA ILE A 548 -23.83 14.65 -9.12
C ILE A 548 -23.09 15.89 -9.63
N GLY A 549 -23.56 16.42 -10.76
CA GLY A 549 -23.20 17.78 -11.19
C GLY A 549 -23.73 18.81 -10.18
N PRO A 550 -23.16 20.03 -10.16
CA PRO A 550 -23.42 21.04 -9.12
C PRO A 550 -24.85 21.64 -9.10
N LYS A 551 -25.84 21.01 -9.73
CA LYS A 551 -27.23 21.48 -9.77
C LYS A 551 -28.34 20.44 -9.56
N GLY A 552 -28.03 19.21 -9.14
CA GLY A 552 -29.03 18.32 -8.53
C GLY A 552 -30.32 18.08 -9.32
N VAL A 553 -30.25 17.84 -10.64
CA VAL A 553 -31.40 17.38 -11.45
C VAL A 553 -31.11 15.98 -11.98
N ILE A 554 -32.05 15.06 -11.76
CA ILE A 554 -32.09 13.73 -12.35
C ILE A 554 -32.62 13.89 -13.78
N GLU A 555 -31.74 13.83 -14.78
CA GLU A 555 -32.16 13.74 -16.18
C GLU A 555 -32.41 12.28 -16.54
N SER A 556 -33.68 11.96 -16.83
CA SER A 556 -34.08 10.70 -17.47
C SER A 556 -33.88 10.83 -18.97
N ASP A 557 -32.92 10.09 -19.54
CA ASP A 557 -32.69 10.04 -20.98
C ASP A 557 -33.88 9.38 -21.71
N LYS A 558 -34.61 10.17 -22.50
CA LYS A 558 -35.33 9.72 -23.69
C LYS A 558 -35.04 10.67 -24.85
N ASP A 559 -34.32 10.13 -25.83
CA ASP A 559 -34.29 10.48 -27.26
C ASP A 559 -34.34 11.96 -27.67
N SER A 560 -33.16 12.49 -28.03
CA SER A 560 -33.03 13.35 -29.22
C SER A 560 -31.63 13.20 -29.84
N TYR A 561 -31.61 12.93 -31.14
CA TYR A 561 -30.41 12.69 -31.94
C TYR A 561 -29.60 14.00 -32.06
N ASN A 562 -28.45 14.10 -31.39
CA ASN A 562 -27.69 15.34 -31.25
C ASN A 562 -26.42 15.35 -32.12
N TYR A 563 -26.48 16.01 -33.27
CA TYR A 563 -25.41 16.13 -34.28
C TYR A 563 -24.10 16.75 -33.72
N GLN A 564 -24.16 17.52 -32.63
CA GLN A 564 -22.97 18.05 -31.96
C GLN A 564 -22.15 16.98 -31.24
N LYS A 565 -22.81 15.92 -30.74
CA LYS A 565 -22.15 14.80 -30.07
C LYS A 565 -21.31 14.00 -31.06
N GLU A 566 -21.82 13.79 -32.27
CA GLU A 566 -21.11 13.08 -33.34
C GLU A 566 -19.84 13.82 -33.82
N LEU A 567 -19.88 15.16 -33.85
CA LEU A 567 -18.70 15.98 -34.17
C LEU A 567 -17.65 15.97 -33.05
N GLN A 568 -18.08 15.91 -31.78
CA GLN A 568 -17.18 15.74 -30.64
C GLN A 568 -16.57 14.34 -30.61
N ASP A 569 -17.38 13.31 -30.89
CA ASP A 569 -16.94 11.92 -30.97
C ASP A 569 -15.92 11.73 -32.12
N LYS A 570 -16.15 12.32 -33.30
CA LYS A 570 -15.18 12.31 -34.42
C LYS A 570 -13.86 13.00 -34.08
N LYS A 571 -13.92 14.15 -33.39
CA LYS A 571 -12.71 14.87 -32.94
C LYS A 571 -11.94 14.07 -31.89
N PHE A 572 -12.66 13.40 -31.01
CA PHE A 572 -12.12 12.54 -29.98
C PHE A 572 -11.50 11.26 -30.55
N GLU A 573 -12.14 10.62 -31.54
CA GLU A 573 -11.58 9.49 -32.30
C GLU A 573 -10.29 9.86 -33.06
N GLN A 574 -10.20 11.09 -33.59
CA GLN A 574 -8.96 11.57 -34.21
C GLN A 574 -7.82 11.75 -33.20
N GLU A 575 -8.10 12.26 -32.00
CA GLU A 575 -7.10 12.38 -30.93
C GLU A 575 -6.70 11.00 -30.37
N ALA A 576 -7.66 10.07 -30.25
CA ALA A 576 -7.42 8.68 -29.93
C ALA A 576 -6.47 8.01 -30.94
N LEU A 577 -6.70 8.24 -32.24
CA LEU A 577 -5.85 7.73 -33.31
C LEU A 577 -4.44 8.32 -33.25
N LYS A 578 -4.28 9.62 -32.95
CA LYS A 578 -2.97 10.24 -32.77
C LYS A 578 -2.20 9.67 -31.58
N LEU A 579 -2.90 9.46 -30.45
CA LEU A 579 -2.32 8.84 -29.25
C LEU A 579 -1.89 7.40 -29.57
N TRP A 580 -2.72 6.64 -30.27
CA TRP A 580 -2.40 5.28 -30.70
C TRP A 580 -1.18 5.23 -31.63
N ILE A 581 -1.08 6.12 -32.62
CA ILE A 581 0.10 6.18 -33.51
C ILE A 581 1.36 6.45 -32.70
N ARG A 582 1.31 7.32 -31.70
CA ARG A 582 2.46 7.58 -30.81
C ARG A 582 2.84 6.34 -30.01
N MET A 583 1.88 5.73 -29.31
CA MET A 583 2.12 4.52 -28.50
C MET A 583 2.64 3.36 -29.36
N ARG A 584 2.07 3.16 -30.55
CA ARG A 584 2.53 2.15 -31.51
C ARG A 584 3.98 2.40 -31.93
N ASN A 585 4.33 3.64 -32.26
CA ASN A 585 5.69 3.97 -32.70
C ASN A 585 6.70 3.81 -31.55
N GLU A 586 6.29 4.07 -30.31
CA GLU A 586 7.12 3.87 -29.11
C GLU A 586 7.39 2.37 -28.88
N ILE A 587 6.35 1.52 -28.97
CA ILE A 587 6.50 0.06 -28.89
C ILE A 587 7.37 -0.49 -30.04
N LEU A 588 7.17 0.01 -31.27
CA LEU A 588 8.00 -0.39 -32.42
C LEU A 588 9.47 -0.01 -32.20
N SER A 589 9.73 1.16 -31.61
CA SER A 589 11.09 1.58 -31.24
C SER A 589 11.71 0.66 -30.20
N GLU A 590 10.97 0.31 -29.14
CA GLU A 590 11.45 -0.64 -28.11
C GLU A 590 11.72 -2.04 -28.67
N LEU A 591 10.90 -2.53 -29.60
CA LEU A 591 11.09 -3.82 -30.25
C LEU A 591 12.32 -3.82 -31.17
N GLN A 592 12.56 -2.73 -31.89
CA GLN A 592 13.76 -2.55 -32.71
C GLN A 592 15.03 -2.45 -31.85
N GLU A 593 14.97 -1.72 -30.73
CA GLU A 593 16.09 -1.63 -29.76
C GLU A 593 16.44 -2.99 -29.14
N LYS A 594 15.44 -3.87 -28.98
CA LYS A 594 15.63 -5.25 -28.49
C LYS A 594 16.00 -6.26 -29.59
N GLY A 595 16.23 -5.81 -30.83
CA GLY A 595 16.71 -6.64 -31.93
C GLY A 595 15.65 -7.48 -32.64
N PHE A 596 14.36 -7.19 -32.45
CA PHE A 596 13.28 -7.88 -33.15
C PHE A 596 13.07 -7.33 -34.57
N ASP A 597 13.06 -8.21 -35.58
CA ASP A 597 12.71 -7.85 -36.96
C ASP A 597 11.20 -7.66 -37.11
N VAL A 598 10.78 -6.40 -37.11
CA VAL A 598 9.38 -5.97 -37.16
C VAL A 598 8.74 -6.09 -38.54
N ASP A 599 9.53 -6.23 -39.62
CA ASP A 599 9.03 -6.39 -40.99
C ASP A 599 8.49 -7.81 -41.27
N MET A 600 8.96 -8.81 -40.50
CA MET A 600 8.51 -10.20 -40.65
C MET A 600 7.14 -10.45 -39.98
N TYR A 601 6.83 -9.76 -38.89
CA TYR A 601 5.57 -9.93 -38.15
C TYR A 601 4.35 -9.38 -38.90
N PHE A 602 4.52 -8.33 -39.72
CA PHE A 602 3.40 -7.72 -40.45
C PHE A 602 3.16 -8.29 -41.85
N ARG A 603 4.10 -9.04 -42.44
CA ARG A 603 3.87 -9.75 -43.70
C ARG A 603 2.92 -10.94 -43.59
N PHE A 604 2.68 -11.47 -42.38
CA PHE A 604 1.74 -12.57 -42.15
C PHE A 604 0.28 -12.11 -41.95
N CYS A 605 0.02 -10.80 -41.83
CA CYS A 605 -1.33 -10.26 -41.57
C CYS A 605 -1.92 -9.45 -42.74
N SER A 606 -1.32 -9.44 -43.92
CA SER A 606 -1.94 -8.81 -45.10
C SER A 606 -1.61 -9.53 -46.39
N TRP A 607 -2.53 -10.36 -46.87
CA TRP A 607 -3.03 -10.40 -48.26
C TRP A 607 -4.11 -11.50 -48.36
N ASP A 608 -5.07 -11.28 -49.26
CA ASP A 608 -6.28 -12.09 -49.54
C ASP A 608 -7.51 -11.84 -48.65
N SER A 609 -7.91 -10.57 -48.51
CA SER A 609 -9.33 -10.18 -48.55
C SER A 609 -9.45 -8.66 -48.62
N ILE A 610 -9.63 -8.15 -49.84
CA ILE A 610 -10.48 -7.01 -50.25
C ILE A 610 -10.06 -6.69 -51.68
N GLY A 611 -10.80 -7.27 -52.62
CA GLY A 611 -10.75 -6.90 -54.03
C GLY A 611 -11.42 -5.55 -54.27
N SER A 612 -10.90 -4.84 -55.27
CA SER A 612 -11.56 -3.90 -56.18
C SER A 612 -12.83 -3.21 -55.69
N ILE A 613 -12.69 -1.95 -55.28
CA ILE A 613 -13.67 -0.89 -55.58
C ILE A 613 -12.88 0.37 -55.96
N ALA A 614 -12.59 0.56 -57.24
CA ALA A 614 -12.20 1.86 -57.79
C ALA A 614 -13.44 2.46 -58.46
N TYR A 615 -14.00 3.49 -57.83
CA TYR A 615 -14.99 4.34 -58.47
C TYR A 615 -14.28 5.27 -59.46
N THR A 616 -14.82 5.25 -60.67
CA THR A 616 -14.66 6.22 -61.75
C THR A 616 -14.91 7.65 -61.27
N VAL A 617 -13.97 8.55 -61.54
CA VAL A 617 -14.24 9.98 -61.66
C VAL A 617 -13.99 10.36 -63.12
N ASP A 618 -15.08 10.66 -63.81
CA ASP A 618 -15.09 11.39 -65.08
C ASP A 618 -14.56 12.81 -64.83
N GLU A 619 -13.44 13.15 -65.45
CA GLU A 619 -13.17 14.53 -65.85
C GLU A 619 -12.78 14.56 -67.33
N ALA A 620 -13.60 15.28 -68.08
CA ALA A 620 -13.52 15.43 -69.52
C ALA A 620 -12.39 16.40 -69.90
N THR A 621 -11.60 15.97 -70.89
CA THR A 621 -11.00 16.75 -71.99
C THR A 621 -10.67 18.23 -71.78
N GLU A 622 -9.37 18.55 -71.83
CA GLU A 622 -8.87 19.63 -72.69
C GLU A 622 -7.39 19.40 -73.09
N GLN A 623 -7.04 19.98 -74.23
CA GLN A 623 -6.03 19.58 -75.21
C GLN A 623 -4.58 20.01 -74.88
N GLY A 624 -3.58 19.35 -75.50
CA GLY A 624 -2.33 20.02 -75.88
C GLY A 624 -1.03 19.25 -75.63
N ARG A 625 -0.60 18.43 -76.61
CA ARG A 625 0.83 18.20 -76.93
C ARG A 625 1.30 19.38 -77.81
N PRO A 626 2.61 19.75 -77.87
CA PRO A 626 3.68 18.91 -78.42
C PRO A 626 5.06 19.06 -77.70
N ALA A 627 5.85 17.98 -77.57
CA ALA A 627 6.96 17.52 -78.43
C ALA A 627 8.36 18.07 -78.07
N ASP A 628 9.35 17.23 -78.38
CA ASP A 628 10.82 17.42 -78.44
C ASP A 628 11.64 17.36 -77.15
N GLN A 629 12.86 16.82 -77.12
CA GLN A 629 13.66 15.87 -77.91
C GLN A 629 15.01 15.78 -77.15
N ASN A 630 15.69 14.63 -77.22
CA ASN A 630 17.13 14.44 -76.95
C ASN A 630 17.64 14.74 -75.51
N THR A 631 18.29 13.83 -74.79
CA THR A 631 19.61 13.28 -75.13
C THR A 631 19.95 12.15 -74.15
N GLN A 632 20.34 10.98 -74.67
CA GLN A 632 21.25 10.00 -74.05
C GLN A 632 22.50 9.92 -74.97
N PRO A 633 23.60 9.20 -74.67
CA PRO A 633 23.99 8.43 -73.47
C PRO A 633 25.48 8.66 -73.05
N ILE A 634 25.94 8.18 -71.89
CA ILE A 634 27.30 7.61 -71.74
C ILE A 634 27.27 6.37 -70.84
N LEU A 635 27.77 5.27 -71.40
CA LEU A 635 28.10 4.00 -70.74
C LEU A 635 29.32 4.14 -69.82
N GLN A 636 29.36 3.36 -68.73
CA GLN A 636 30.51 2.49 -68.48
C GLN A 636 30.12 1.23 -67.70
N LYS A 637 30.55 0.09 -68.26
CA LYS A 637 30.44 -1.29 -67.75
C LYS A 637 31.72 -1.65 -66.98
N THR A 638 31.58 -2.47 -65.94
CA THR A 638 32.44 -3.62 -65.56
C THR A 638 31.65 -4.44 -64.53
N SER A 639 31.03 -5.59 -64.85
CA SER A 639 31.56 -6.94 -65.11
C SER A 639 32.40 -7.56 -63.97
N SER A 640 31.77 -8.44 -63.19
CA SER A 640 32.33 -9.79 -62.92
C SER A 640 31.23 -10.72 -62.41
N ARG A 641 31.20 -11.91 -63.01
CA ARG A 641 30.18 -12.96 -62.95
C ARG A 641 30.89 -14.24 -62.53
N GLN A 642 30.37 -14.99 -61.56
CA GLN A 642 30.68 -16.39 -61.26
C GLN A 642 29.69 -16.83 -60.17
N GLN A 643 29.10 -18.02 -60.11
CA GLN A 643 28.79 -19.10 -61.05
C GLN A 643 27.84 -20.02 -60.23
N LEU A 644 26.74 -20.48 -60.82
CA LEU A 644 25.87 -21.55 -60.29
C LEU A 644 26.55 -22.92 -60.45
N PRO A 645 26.04 -23.96 -59.78
CA PRO A 645 25.40 -25.03 -60.57
C PRO A 645 24.04 -25.53 -60.03
N ARG A 646 23.33 -26.18 -60.96
CA ARG A 646 21.94 -26.68 -60.97
C ARG A 646 21.82 -28.17 -60.57
N LEU A 647 20.55 -28.61 -60.47
CA LEU A 647 19.94 -29.96 -60.65
C LEU A 647 19.77 -30.78 -59.34
N CYS A 648 18.63 -31.39 -59.02
CA CYS A 648 17.65 -32.12 -59.85
C CYS A 648 16.17 -31.96 -59.40
N GLU A 649 15.25 -32.14 -60.35
CA GLU A 649 13.81 -32.37 -60.16
C GLU A 649 13.49 -33.86 -59.92
N LEU A 650 12.40 -34.16 -59.17
CA LEU A 650 11.21 -34.95 -59.58
C LEU A 650 10.55 -35.80 -58.46
N LYS A 651 9.21 -35.66 -58.39
CA LYS A 651 8.13 -36.63 -58.05
C LYS A 651 7.66 -36.84 -56.59
N HIS A 652 6.58 -36.13 -56.25
CA HIS A 652 5.23 -36.58 -55.80
C HIS A 652 5.01 -37.55 -54.59
N PRO A 653 3.80 -37.54 -53.99
CA PRO A 653 3.60 -37.40 -52.54
C PRO A 653 3.32 -38.73 -51.83
N THR A 654 3.63 -38.80 -50.54
CA THR A 654 3.11 -39.83 -49.65
C THR A 654 2.70 -39.22 -48.32
N HIS A 655 1.43 -39.42 -47.98
CA HIS A 655 0.89 -39.26 -46.64
C HIS A 655 1.73 -40.06 -45.64
N ILE A 656 2.26 -39.40 -44.61
CA ILE A 656 2.52 -40.05 -43.33
C ILE A 656 2.07 -39.08 -42.23
N ALA A 657 1.10 -39.54 -41.46
CA ALA A 657 0.66 -38.91 -40.23
C ALA A 657 1.76 -39.09 -39.17
N TYR A 658 2.12 -38.00 -38.50
CA TYR A 658 2.78 -38.06 -37.20
C TYR A 658 2.07 -37.15 -36.20
N THR A 659 1.95 -37.73 -35.02
CA THR A 659 1.19 -37.33 -33.84
C THR A 659 1.77 -36.09 -33.16
N VAL A 660 0.87 -35.34 -32.53
CA VAL A 660 1.11 -34.30 -31.52
C VAL A 660 2.01 -34.90 -30.43
N ASP A 661 3.29 -34.48 -30.33
CA ASP A 661 4.08 -34.49 -29.08
C ASP A 661 5.55 -34.01 -29.18
N GLU A 662 6.07 -33.53 -30.32
CA GLU A 662 7.51 -33.17 -30.41
C GLU A 662 7.85 -31.70 -30.75
N VAL A 663 7.05 -30.71 -30.33
CA VAL A 663 7.47 -29.30 -30.38
C VAL A 663 7.03 -28.51 -29.12
N LEU A 664 7.68 -28.80 -28.00
CA LEU A 664 7.77 -27.94 -26.81
C LEU A 664 9.14 -28.25 -26.19
N PRO A 665 10.11 -27.32 -26.20
CA PRO A 665 10.13 -26.32 -25.11
C PRO A 665 10.85 -25.01 -25.48
N TRP A 666 10.12 -23.92 -25.75
CA TRP A 666 10.69 -22.56 -25.72
C TRP A 666 9.64 -21.57 -25.21
N TYR A 667 9.49 -21.50 -23.88
CA TYR A 667 8.81 -20.42 -23.16
C TYR A 667 9.45 -20.26 -21.78
N GLN A 668 10.67 -19.72 -21.75
CA GLN A 668 11.21 -18.95 -20.63
C GLN A 668 12.25 -17.98 -21.19
N LEU A 669 11.88 -16.69 -21.28
CA LEU A 669 12.69 -15.52 -20.97
C LEU A 669 11.82 -14.27 -21.01
#